data_AF-A0A7J9IFM4-F1
#
_entry.id   AF-A0A7J9IFM4-F1
#
_cell.length_a   1.000
_cell.length_b   1.000
_cell.length_c   1.000
_cell.angle_alpha   90.00
_cell.angle_beta   90.00
_cell.angle_gamma   90.00
#
_symmetry.space_group_name_H-M   'P 1'
#
loop_
_entity.id
_entity.type
_entity.pdbx_description
1 polymer ?
#
loop_
_entity_poly.entity_id
_entity_poly.type
_entity_poly.pdbx_seq_one_letter_code
_entity_poly.pdbx_strand_id
1 'polypeptide(L)'
;SEPDSPPHVVQSLATVLSLLLPRIPVAVLKKKGDFVSRMVVTVLRLNSVTEVTLTSGLKCLAQLLIAGDKVNWSDLSQNYGVLIGYLTDSRSKVRRQSHLCIRDVLQSLRGTPVLAPASEAISNLFERFLLLAGGSNANSSEGVKGAQEVLYVLDALKDSLPLMSMKYMTTILKYYKTLLELRQPLVTRRVTDSLNVVCTYPNIEVSAEALLDLLSFLAVSVSASEASPVSLTFNARLLSSGMMKVQSLNRQLCVIKLPIVFSALKDILGSEHEEAIFSATEAFKTLIDGCIDEGLIKQGVDQIIHAQSDDRKSGPTIIEKVCAIIESLLDYHYSVAWDMAFQVVSTMFDKLGYYSSYFMKGTIKNLADMQSLPDEDFPYRKQLHECVGSALGAMGPETFLGILPLNFQANDLSEVNVWLFPILKQHIVGARLGFFCETLLGLVEEMKQRSRRLGLEGKVFSSRSADALVYSVWSLLPSFCNYPLDTAKSFKDLLKPICSALDEEHDIRGIICSSLQILIQQNKRIKEGKDDADSAEICPAKQRAISHYTPEIAGENLNVLTASAPQLLKLLSGIFMKSTVDEGGSLQSTIGEFASIAHKNVVRTLFKNTMERLLEVTQQAGVAEASNMQVDNSSSKSSLFLKRARLIDLAVSLLPGLDEPALNLLFIAIKPALQDVDGLIQKKAYKVLSIILRVSPHANASELYSSFNQKGFLSAKLEELLKLMIEVLPSLHFSAKRHRLDCLYELITHASKVDPNLRRHEILSSFLTEIILALKEANKKTRNRAYEVLVQIGHEYGDQDDGGQREHLFNMVARGLAGETPHMISAAVKGLARLAYEFSDLVSSAYKLLPSTYLLLQRKNREIIKANLGLLKVLVAKSQAEGLQAHLASLVEGLLKWQDDTKNHFKA
;
A
#
# COMPACT_ATOMS: atom_id res chain seq x y z
N SER A 1 -8.98 70.38 -35.96
CA SER A 1 -9.60 69.15 -35.47
C SER A 1 -9.62 68.16 -36.60
N GLU A 2 -8.60 67.30 -36.68
CA GLU A 2 -8.66 66.17 -37.63
C GLU A 2 -9.73 65.19 -37.16
N PRO A 3 -10.49 64.56 -38.08
CA PRO A 3 -11.49 63.58 -37.70
C PRO A 3 -10.78 62.39 -37.04
N ASP A 4 -11.23 62.00 -35.84
CA ASP A 4 -10.75 60.78 -35.19
C ASP A 4 -10.83 59.61 -36.19
N SER A 5 -9.73 58.88 -36.33
CA SER A 5 -9.65 57.73 -37.23
C SER A 5 -10.77 56.74 -36.91
N PRO A 6 -11.36 56.06 -37.93
CA PRO A 6 -12.50 55.18 -37.69
C PRO A 6 -12.18 54.14 -36.61
N PRO A 7 -13.03 53.95 -35.59
CA PRO A 7 -12.71 53.11 -34.43
C PRO A 7 -12.38 51.66 -34.79
N HIS A 8 -12.92 51.15 -35.90
CA HIS A 8 -12.62 49.80 -36.41
C HIS A 8 -11.18 49.66 -36.97
N VAL A 9 -10.61 50.73 -37.52
CA VAL A 9 -9.23 50.74 -38.05
C VAL A 9 -8.24 50.71 -36.88
N VAL A 10 -8.46 51.57 -35.87
CA VAL A 10 -7.63 51.61 -34.66
C VAL A 10 -7.68 50.28 -33.91
N GLN A 11 -8.86 49.67 -33.80
CA GLN A 11 -9.03 48.35 -33.20
C GLN A 11 -8.24 47.25 -33.92
N SER A 12 -8.32 47.21 -35.25
CA SER A 12 -7.64 46.20 -36.06
C SER A 12 -6.11 46.34 -35.94
N LEU A 13 -5.60 47.56 -36.01
CA LEU A 13 -4.17 47.85 -35.87
C LEU A 13 -3.65 47.56 -34.46
N ALA A 14 -4.39 47.94 -33.41
CA ALA A 14 -4.01 47.63 -32.02
C ALA A 14 -3.97 46.11 -31.77
N THR A 15 -4.92 45.37 -32.34
CA THR A 15 -4.97 43.91 -32.21
C THR A 15 -3.81 43.24 -32.92
N VAL A 16 -3.51 43.63 -34.17
CA VAL A 16 -2.33 43.15 -34.91
C VAL A 16 -1.05 43.47 -34.15
N LEU A 17 -0.90 44.69 -33.63
CA LEU A 17 0.26 45.09 -32.85
C LEU A 17 0.45 44.22 -31.59
N SER A 18 -0.64 43.91 -30.89
CA SER A 18 -0.59 43.06 -29.69
C SER A 18 -0.17 41.62 -29.97
N LEU A 19 -0.43 41.12 -31.19
CA LEU A 19 -0.01 39.78 -31.64
C LEU A 19 1.44 39.75 -32.14
N LEU A 20 1.92 40.86 -32.71
CA LEU A 20 3.25 40.97 -33.29
C LEU A 20 4.32 41.32 -32.26
N LEU A 21 4.04 42.19 -31.28
CA LEU A 21 5.03 42.65 -30.30
C LEU A 21 5.75 41.50 -29.56
N PRO A 22 5.08 40.42 -29.11
CA PRO A 22 5.77 39.29 -28.47
C PRO A 22 6.71 38.52 -29.40
N ARG A 23 6.55 38.66 -30.73
CA ARG A 23 7.37 37.97 -31.75
C ARG A 23 8.55 38.81 -32.23
N ILE A 24 8.66 40.06 -31.82
CA ILE A 24 9.75 40.97 -32.21
C ILE A 24 10.95 40.75 -31.28
N PRO A 25 12.20 40.69 -31.80
CA PRO A 25 13.39 40.56 -30.97
C PRO A 25 13.50 41.68 -29.92
N VAL A 26 13.86 41.33 -28.68
CA VAL A 26 13.95 42.26 -27.54
C VAL A 26 14.87 43.44 -27.82
N ALA A 27 15.96 43.25 -28.58
CA ALA A 27 16.86 44.35 -28.98
C ALA A 27 16.16 45.43 -29.82
N VAL A 28 15.20 45.04 -30.67
CA VAL A 28 14.42 45.97 -31.50
C VAL A 28 13.38 46.69 -30.63
N LEU A 29 12.73 45.97 -29.71
CA LEU A 29 11.79 46.55 -28.75
C LEU A 29 12.48 47.57 -27.83
N LYS A 30 13.71 47.33 -27.39
CA LYS A 30 14.48 48.32 -26.62
C LYS A 30 14.81 49.58 -27.41
N LYS A 31 15.13 49.46 -28.72
CA LYS A 31 15.52 50.60 -29.56
C LYS A 31 14.34 51.46 -30.03
N LYS A 32 13.17 50.85 -30.24
CA LYS A 32 11.97 51.53 -30.79
C LYS A 32 10.78 51.58 -29.82
N GLY A 33 10.95 51.03 -28.61
CA GLY A 33 9.89 50.87 -27.62
C GLY A 33 9.25 52.17 -27.19
N ASP A 34 10.02 53.25 -27.00
CA ASP A 34 9.49 54.55 -26.57
C ASP A 34 8.60 55.24 -27.60
N PHE A 35 8.82 54.95 -28.88
CA PHE A 35 7.95 55.43 -29.94
C PHE A 35 6.63 54.67 -29.92
N VAL A 36 6.70 53.34 -29.83
CA VAL A 36 5.51 52.47 -29.81
C VAL A 36 4.70 52.67 -28.52
N SER A 37 5.34 52.83 -27.37
CA SER A 37 4.68 53.05 -26.07
C SER A 37 3.89 54.35 -26.07
N ARG A 38 4.46 55.45 -26.58
CA ARG A 38 3.76 56.73 -26.72
C ARG A 38 2.53 56.60 -27.61
N MET A 39 2.64 55.93 -28.75
CA MET A 39 1.49 55.69 -29.64
C MET A 39 0.40 54.87 -28.95
N VAL A 40 0.78 53.79 -28.26
CA VAL A 40 -0.16 52.93 -27.53
C VAL A 40 -0.83 53.70 -26.39
N VAL A 41 -0.10 54.50 -25.62
CA VAL A 41 -0.66 55.33 -24.55
C VAL A 41 -1.62 56.39 -25.10
N THR A 42 -1.33 57.01 -26.25
CA THR A 42 -2.26 57.93 -26.91
C THR A 42 -3.56 57.22 -27.29
N VAL A 43 -3.47 56.02 -27.89
CA VAL A 43 -4.65 55.19 -28.22
C VAL A 43 -5.46 54.81 -26.97
N LEU A 44 -4.78 54.48 -25.87
CA LEU A 44 -5.42 54.17 -24.59
C LEU A 44 -6.06 55.40 -23.91
N ARG A 45 -5.81 56.63 -24.37
CA ARG A 45 -6.38 57.87 -23.80
C ARG A 45 -7.50 58.48 -24.66
N LEU A 46 -7.83 57.89 -25.80
CA LEU A 46 -8.92 58.36 -26.65
C LEU A 46 -10.28 58.10 -25.97
N ASN A 47 -11.22 59.04 -26.10
CA ASN A 47 -12.52 59.00 -25.41
C ASN A 47 -13.50 57.98 -26.01
N SER A 48 -13.38 57.64 -27.29
CA SER A 48 -14.31 56.76 -28.02
C SER A 48 -13.61 55.49 -28.52
N VAL A 49 -13.25 54.59 -27.59
CA VAL A 49 -12.47 53.38 -27.89
C VAL A 49 -13.22 52.12 -27.47
N THR A 50 -13.21 51.10 -28.32
CA THR A 50 -13.83 49.80 -28.03
C THR A 50 -13.07 49.03 -26.95
N GLU A 51 -13.76 48.15 -26.22
CA GLU A 51 -13.14 47.27 -25.21
C GLU A 51 -11.95 46.48 -25.78
N VAL A 52 -12.09 45.99 -27.02
CA VAL A 52 -11.06 45.21 -27.72
C VAL A 52 -9.79 46.04 -27.90
N THR A 53 -9.92 47.28 -28.37
CA THR A 53 -8.77 48.17 -28.59
C THR A 53 -8.03 48.45 -27.28
N LEU A 54 -8.74 48.66 -26.17
CA LEU A 54 -8.12 48.84 -24.86
C LEU A 54 -7.42 47.57 -24.39
N THR A 55 -8.06 46.41 -24.51
CA THR A 55 -7.42 45.14 -24.12
C THR A 55 -6.16 44.85 -24.93
N SER A 56 -6.19 45.09 -26.24
CA SER A 56 -5.03 44.94 -27.12
C SER A 56 -3.93 45.97 -26.81
N GLY A 57 -4.30 47.23 -26.54
CA GLY A 57 -3.37 48.28 -26.13
C GLY A 57 -2.68 47.99 -24.79
N LEU A 58 -3.41 47.49 -23.79
CA LEU A 58 -2.85 47.07 -22.51
C LEU A 58 -1.84 45.92 -22.68
N LYS A 59 -2.13 44.94 -23.55
CA LYS A 59 -1.18 43.86 -23.90
C LYS A 59 0.09 44.41 -24.55
N CYS A 60 -0.05 45.34 -25.49
CA CYS A 60 1.11 46.00 -26.12
C CYS A 60 1.97 46.71 -25.07
N LEU A 61 1.34 47.47 -24.17
CA LEU A 61 2.04 48.24 -23.14
C LEU A 61 2.74 47.32 -22.13
N ALA A 62 2.09 46.22 -21.72
CA ALA A 62 2.70 45.21 -20.86
C ALA A 62 3.91 44.55 -21.52
N GLN A 63 3.82 44.16 -22.79
CA GLN A 63 4.94 43.55 -23.51
C GLN A 63 6.14 44.50 -23.64
N LEU A 64 5.88 45.79 -23.84
CA LEU A 64 6.93 46.82 -23.89
C LEU A 64 7.60 47.01 -22.52
N LEU A 65 6.83 46.97 -21.42
CA LEU A 65 7.38 47.03 -20.06
C LEU A 65 8.20 45.78 -19.71
N ILE A 66 7.77 44.60 -20.15
CA ILE A 66 8.50 43.33 -19.94
C ILE A 66 9.85 43.33 -20.67
N ALA A 67 9.89 43.86 -21.90
CA ALA A 67 11.08 43.93 -22.75
C ALA A 67 11.99 45.14 -22.49
N GLY A 68 11.47 46.16 -21.80
CA GLY A 68 12.16 47.42 -21.50
C GLY A 68 13.36 47.26 -20.57
N ASP A 69 14.12 48.35 -20.41
CA ASP A 69 15.24 48.37 -19.47
C ASP A 69 14.72 48.43 -18.01
N LYS A 70 15.34 47.67 -17.11
CA LYS A 70 14.85 47.44 -15.74
C LYS A 70 15.76 48.07 -14.67
N VAL A 71 16.52 49.08 -15.08
CA VAL A 71 17.53 49.76 -14.24
C VAL A 71 16.91 50.93 -13.48
N ASN A 72 16.16 51.80 -14.16
CA ASN A 72 15.60 53.01 -13.56
C ASN A 72 14.07 52.98 -13.54
N TRP A 73 13.47 53.33 -12.39
CA TRP A 73 12.02 53.37 -12.24
C TRP A 73 11.37 54.49 -13.07
N SER A 74 12.05 55.62 -13.25
CA SER A 74 11.56 56.77 -14.02
C SER A 74 11.05 56.35 -15.40
N ASP A 75 11.78 55.45 -16.05
CA ASP A 75 11.58 55.05 -17.44
C ASP A 75 10.34 54.15 -17.61
N LEU A 76 9.97 53.45 -16.54
CA LEU A 76 8.81 52.55 -16.49
C LEU A 76 7.58 53.22 -15.87
N SER A 77 7.77 54.19 -14.98
CA SER A 77 6.74 54.76 -14.11
C SER A 77 5.51 55.29 -14.85
N GLN A 78 5.71 56.00 -15.97
CA GLN A 78 4.62 56.60 -16.74
C GLN A 78 3.74 55.53 -17.40
N ASN A 79 4.36 54.54 -18.05
CA ASN A 79 3.67 53.45 -18.73
C ASN A 79 3.03 52.48 -17.74
N TYR A 80 3.71 52.21 -16.63
CA TYR A 80 3.18 51.39 -15.53
C TYR A 80 1.99 52.06 -14.83
N GLY A 81 2.05 53.38 -14.62
CA GLY A 81 0.94 54.16 -14.08
C GLY A 81 -0.32 54.12 -14.96
N VAL A 82 -0.16 54.07 -16.29
CA VAL A 82 -1.28 53.86 -17.22
C VAL A 82 -1.90 52.47 -17.01
N LEU A 83 -1.09 51.40 -16.91
CA LEU A 83 -1.63 50.05 -16.63
C LEU A 83 -2.40 50.00 -15.30
N ILE A 84 -1.81 50.54 -14.23
CA ILE A 84 -2.41 50.58 -12.90
C ILE A 84 -3.74 51.34 -12.90
N GLY A 85 -3.86 52.42 -13.67
CA GLY A 85 -5.11 53.17 -13.81
C GLY A 85 -6.29 52.35 -14.33
N TYR A 86 -6.03 51.26 -15.06
CA TYR A 86 -7.06 50.35 -15.58
C TYR A 86 -7.42 49.20 -14.61
N LEU A 87 -6.79 49.09 -13.43
CA LEU A 87 -7.12 48.08 -12.42
C LEU A 87 -8.55 48.23 -11.88
N THR A 88 -9.08 49.46 -11.89
CA THR A 88 -10.42 49.79 -11.39
C THR A 88 -11.39 50.22 -12.50
N ASP A 89 -11.08 49.91 -13.77
CA ASP A 89 -11.96 50.20 -14.91
C ASP A 89 -13.33 49.51 -14.71
N SER A 90 -14.42 50.21 -15.05
CA SER A 90 -15.79 49.69 -14.88
C SER A 90 -16.06 48.47 -15.75
N ARG A 91 -15.40 48.36 -16.91
CA ARG A 91 -15.60 47.26 -17.88
C ARG A 91 -14.80 46.04 -17.47
N SER A 92 -15.51 44.93 -17.21
CA SER A 92 -14.92 43.70 -16.67
C SER A 92 -13.82 43.08 -17.54
N LYS A 93 -13.95 43.14 -18.87
CA LYS A 93 -12.93 42.61 -19.80
C LYS A 93 -11.63 43.42 -19.80
N VAL A 94 -11.74 44.75 -19.79
CA VAL A 94 -10.59 45.66 -19.74
C VAL A 94 -9.87 45.51 -18.41
N ARG A 95 -10.64 45.49 -17.31
CA ARG A 95 -10.12 45.28 -15.95
C ARG A 95 -9.38 43.95 -15.82
N ARG A 96 -10.01 42.83 -16.23
CA ARG A 96 -9.37 41.50 -16.20
C ARG A 96 -8.09 41.46 -17.03
N GLN A 97 -8.07 42.12 -18.19
CA GLN A 97 -6.86 42.21 -19.00
C GLN A 97 -5.76 43.03 -18.31
N SER A 98 -6.11 44.13 -17.63
CA SER A 98 -5.14 44.90 -16.83
C SER A 98 -4.55 44.06 -15.69
N HIS A 99 -5.38 43.29 -14.98
CA HIS A 99 -4.93 42.39 -13.90
C HIS A 99 -3.88 41.38 -14.41
N LEU A 100 -4.15 40.75 -15.55
CA LEU A 100 -3.20 39.83 -16.20
C LEU A 100 -1.91 40.54 -16.63
N CYS A 101 -2.02 41.72 -17.24
CA CYS A 101 -0.87 42.52 -17.66
C CYS A 101 0.01 42.91 -16.46
N ILE A 102 -0.57 43.32 -15.34
CA ILE A 102 0.17 43.66 -14.12
C ILE A 102 0.88 42.45 -13.54
N ARG A 103 0.20 41.30 -13.48
CA ARG A 103 0.82 40.03 -13.06
C ARG A 103 2.05 39.70 -13.92
N ASP A 104 1.91 39.74 -15.24
CA ASP A 104 2.99 39.38 -16.18
C ASP A 104 4.16 40.36 -16.09
N VAL A 105 3.87 41.66 -15.93
CA VAL A 105 4.90 42.69 -15.71
C VAL A 105 5.63 42.43 -14.40
N LEU A 106 4.94 42.27 -13.26
CA LEU A 106 5.55 42.01 -11.95
C LEU A 106 6.43 40.75 -11.96
N GLN A 107 5.97 39.67 -12.60
CA GLN A 107 6.76 38.45 -12.76
C GLN A 107 8.10 38.75 -13.46
N SER A 108 8.08 39.62 -14.48
CA SER A 108 9.30 40.02 -15.20
C SER A 108 10.22 40.94 -14.40
N LEU A 109 9.73 41.61 -13.36
CA LEU A 109 10.49 42.53 -12.51
C LEU A 109 11.15 41.82 -11.32
N ARG A 110 10.88 40.53 -11.09
CA ARG A 110 11.51 39.78 -9.98
C ARG A 110 13.04 39.81 -10.10
N GLY A 111 13.70 40.10 -8.99
CA GLY A 111 15.17 40.22 -8.91
C GLY A 111 15.74 41.53 -9.45
N THR A 112 14.90 42.53 -9.79
CA THR A 112 15.34 43.84 -10.28
C THR A 112 15.06 44.95 -9.26
N PRO A 113 15.84 46.05 -9.25
CA PRO A 113 15.64 47.15 -8.29
C PRO A 113 14.30 47.89 -8.48
N VAL A 114 13.69 47.79 -9.66
CA VAL A 114 12.42 48.43 -9.99
C VAL A 114 11.19 47.71 -9.44
N LEU A 115 11.34 46.52 -8.83
CA LEU A 115 10.22 45.78 -8.24
C LEU A 115 9.59 46.50 -7.04
N ALA A 116 10.42 47.09 -6.18
CA ALA A 116 9.95 47.81 -5.00
C ALA A 116 9.04 49.01 -5.37
N PRO A 117 9.44 49.95 -6.25
CA PRO A 117 8.57 51.06 -6.63
C PRO A 117 7.35 50.62 -7.45
N ALA A 118 7.43 49.53 -8.22
CA ALA A 118 6.25 48.93 -8.87
C ALA A 118 5.22 48.43 -7.84
N SER A 119 5.70 47.72 -6.82
CA SER A 119 4.88 47.21 -5.72
C SER A 119 4.27 48.34 -4.87
N GLU A 120 5.04 49.43 -4.69
CA GLU A 120 4.59 50.64 -4.02
C GLU A 120 3.40 51.29 -4.74
N ALA A 121 3.47 51.41 -6.07
CA ALA A 121 2.40 52.04 -6.84
C ALA A 121 1.05 51.31 -6.70
N ILE A 122 1.05 49.97 -6.66
CA ILE A 122 -0.15 49.17 -6.39
C ILE A 122 -0.64 49.40 -4.95
N SER A 123 0.28 49.43 -3.98
CA SER A 123 -0.05 49.63 -2.56
C SER A 123 -0.66 51.01 -2.31
N ASN A 124 -0.09 52.06 -2.91
CA ASN A 124 -0.60 53.43 -2.81
C ASN A 124 -1.97 53.58 -3.48
N LEU A 125 -2.20 52.88 -4.61
CA LEU A 125 -3.51 52.85 -5.24
C LEU A 125 -4.54 52.20 -4.30
N PHE A 126 -4.18 51.08 -3.70
CA PHE A 126 -5.05 50.37 -2.76
C PHE A 126 -5.39 51.24 -1.55
N GLU A 127 -4.38 51.85 -0.92
CA GLU A 127 -4.55 52.75 0.23
C GLU A 127 -5.43 53.96 -0.10
N ARG A 128 -5.26 54.57 -1.27
CA ARG A 128 -6.11 55.67 -1.73
C ARG A 128 -7.58 55.27 -1.77
N PHE A 129 -7.92 54.11 -2.33
CA PHE A 129 -9.31 53.66 -2.40
C PHE A 129 -9.85 53.20 -1.04
N LEU A 130 -9.01 52.64 -0.16
CA LEU A 130 -9.39 52.35 1.22
C LEU A 130 -9.78 53.63 1.98
N LEU A 131 -9.00 54.71 1.83
CA LEU A 131 -9.31 56.01 2.44
C LEU A 131 -10.60 56.63 1.88
N LEU A 132 -10.87 56.48 0.58
CA LEU A 132 -12.12 56.95 -0.04
C LEU A 132 -13.34 56.16 0.47
N ALA A 133 -13.18 54.85 0.67
CA ALA A 133 -14.25 54.00 1.19
C ALA A 133 -14.53 54.23 2.69
N GLY A 134 -13.49 54.54 3.49
CA GLY A 134 -13.59 54.66 4.96
C GLY A 134 -13.59 56.08 5.54
N GLY A 135 -13.37 57.12 4.74
CA GLY A 135 -13.32 58.52 5.21
C GLY A 135 -14.69 59.12 5.56
N SER A 136 -14.72 60.40 5.97
CA SER A 136 -15.93 61.15 6.36
C SER A 136 -17.05 61.18 5.30
N ASN A 137 -16.74 60.79 4.06
CA ASN A 137 -17.64 60.71 2.91
C ASN A 137 -18.15 59.27 2.64
N ALA A 138 -18.01 58.31 3.57
CA ALA A 138 -18.39 56.91 3.35
C ALA A 138 -19.86 56.71 2.89
N ASN A 139 -20.77 57.60 3.29
CA ASN A 139 -22.19 57.58 2.89
C ASN A 139 -22.51 58.38 1.61
N SER A 140 -21.50 58.99 0.98
CA SER A 140 -21.67 59.71 -0.29
C SER A 140 -21.54 58.76 -1.49
N SER A 141 -21.94 59.22 -2.68
CA SER A 141 -21.75 58.46 -3.93
C SER A 141 -20.27 58.13 -4.21
N GLU A 142 -19.35 58.96 -3.70
CA GLU A 142 -17.91 58.73 -3.81
C GLU A 142 -17.42 57.61 -2.89
N GLY A 143 -17.99 57.47 -1.69
CA GLY A 143 -17.66 56.39 -0.76
C GLY A 143 -18.08 55.01 -1.28
N VAL A 144 -19.28 54.90 -1.85
CA VAL A 144 -19.77 53.65 -2.48
C VAL A 144 -18.91 53.26 -3.68
N LYS A 145 -18.52 54.24 -4.50
CA LYS A 145 -17.62 54.03 -5.63
C LYS A 145 -16.22 53.57 -5.17
N GLY A 146 -15.68 54.21 -4.14
CA GLY A 146 -14.44 53.82 -3.47
C GLY A 146 -14.46 52.38 -2.98
N ALA A 147 -15.55 51.96 -2.32
CA ALA A 147 -15.70 50.58 -1.86
C ALA A 147 -15.71 49.57 -3.02
N GLN A 148 -16.37 49.88 -4.13
CA GLN A 148 -16.37 49.04 -5.34
C GLN A 148 -14.96 48.94 -5.97
N GLU A 149 -14.21 50.05 -5.97
CA GLU A 149 -12.84 50.12 -6.47
C GLU A 149 -11.87 49.32 -5.59
N VAL A 150 -12.06 49.32 -4.26
CA VAL A 150 -11.34 48.43 -3.32
C VAL A 150 -11.53 46.96 -3.71
N LEU A 151 -12.76 46.53 -4.02
CA LEU A 151 -13.03 45.15 -4.45
C LEU A 151 -12.29 44.79 -5.75
N TYR A 152 -12.20 45.73 -6.69
CA TYR A 152 -11.47 45.54 -7.94
C TYR A 152 -9.97 45.44 -7.76
N VAL A 153 -9.39 46.20 -6.83
CA VAL A 153 -7.97 46.07 -6.47
C VAL A 153 -7.73 44.75 -5.74
N LEU A 154 -8.62 44.32 -4.85
CA LEU A 154 -8.53 43.00 -4.21
C LEU A 154 -8.55 41.85 -5.23
N ASP A 155 -9.40 41.94 -6.26
CA ASP A 155 -9.41 40.96 -7.36
C ASP A 155 -8.06 40.92 -8.11
N ALA A 156 -7.39 42.08 -8.27
CA ALA A 156 -6.06 42.16 -8.88
C ALA A 156 -4.96 41.59 -7.98
N LEU A 157 -5.08 41.81 -6.66
CA LEU A 157 -4.11 41.36 -5.66
C LEU A 157 -4.03 39.85 -5.56
N LYS A 158 -5.09 39.12 -5.91
CA LYS A 158 -5.09 37.66 -5.94
C LYS A 158 -3.89 37.05 -6.67
N ASP A 159 -3.60 37.54 -7.87
CA ASP A 159 -2.53 37.01 -8.72
C ASP A 159 -1.24 37.86 -8.65
N SER A 160 -1.31 39.10 -8.17
CA SER A 160 -0.18 40.02 -8.14
C SER A 160 0.55 40.06 -6.79
N LEU A 161 -0.15 39.85 -5.67
CA LEU A 161 0.42 39.91 -4.32
C LEU A 161 1.64 38.98 -4.12
N PRO A 162 1.64 37.72 -4.59
CA PRO A 162 2.81 36.82 -4.49
C PRO A 162 4.05 37.31 -5.24
N LEU A 163 3.87 38.24 -6.19
CA LEU A 163 4.92 38.75 -7.07
C LEU A 163 5.49 40.09 -6.59
N MET A 164 4.88 40.71 -5.58
CA MET A 164 5.31 42.00 -5.03
C MET A 164 6.54 41.85 -4.14
N SER A 165 7.23 42.96 -3.87
CA SER A 165 8.31 42.95 -2.90
C SER A 165 7.80 42.73 -1.47
N MET A 166 8.61 42.06 -0.63
CA MET A 166 8.26 41.68 0.74
C MET A 166 7.74 42.85 1.58
N LYS A 167 8.34 44.05 1.46
CA LYS A 167 7.95 45.26 2.19
C LYS A 167 6.47 45.61 1.94
N TYR A 168 6.09 45.74 0.67
CA TYR A 168 4.75 46.18 0.27
C TYR A 168 3.71 45.07 0.40
N MET A 169 4.09 43.81 0.17
CA MET A 169 3.25 42.67 0.51
C MET A 169 2.91 42.68 2.00
N THR A 170 3.88 42.90 2.88
CA THR A 170 3.64 42.99 4.33
C THR A 170 2.69 44.15 4.69
N THR A 171 2.79 45.29 4.02
CA THR A 171 1.84 46.40 4.17
C THR A 171 0.42 45.99 3.78
N ILE A 172 0.25 45.31 2.64
CA ILE A 172 -1.06 44.82 2.19
C ILE A 172 -1.64 43.79 3.16
N LEU A 173 -0.81 42.89 3.70
CA LEU A 173 -1.25 41.92 4.73
C LEU A 173 -1.77 42.64 5.99
N LYS A 174 -1.17 43.77 6.39
CA LYS A 174 -1.71 44.59 7.50
C LYS A 174 -3.09 45.16 7.17
N TYR A 175 -3.30 45.65 5.95
CA TYR A 175 -4.62 46.12 5.51
C TYR A 175 -5.65 44.99 5.41
N TYR A 176 -5.23 43.78 5.04
CA TYR A 176 -6.11 42.60 5.04
C TYR A 176 -6.68 42.33 6.44
N LYS A 177 -5.90 42.53 7.50
CA LYS A 177 -6.36 42.35 8.87
C LYS A 177 -7.52 43.31 9.18
N THR A 178 -7.32 44.60 8.92
CA THR A 178 -8.36 45.62 9.12
C THR A 178 -9.61 45.38 8.27
N LEU A 179 -9.45 44.80 7.07
CA LEU A 179 -10.57 44.46 6.20
C LEU A 179 -11.35 43.23 6.69
N LEU A 180 -10.67 42.25 7.28
CA LEU A 180 -11.31 41.07 7.87
C LEU A 180 -12.11 41.43 9.13
N GLU A 181 -11.69 42.44 9.89
CA GLU A 181 -12.42 42.99 11.04
C GLU A 181 -13.82 43.53 10.67
N LEU A 182 -14.03 43.92 9.41
CA LEU A 182 -15.33 44.39 8.92
C LEU A 182 -16.38 43.28 8.78
N ARG A 183 -15.96 42.00 8.79
CA ARG A 183 -16.82 40.81 8.64
C ARG A 183 -17.75 40.82 7.42
N GLN A 184 -17.35 41.48 6.34
CA GLN A 184 -18.12 41.55 5.09
C GLN A 184 -17.81 40.36 4.17
N PRO A 185 -18.76 39.48 3.84
CA PRO A 185 -18.49 38.22 3.12
C PRO A 185 -17.77 38.41 1.77
N LEU A 186 -18.13 39.45 1.02
CA LEU A 186 -17.53 39.77 -0.29
C LEU A 186 -16.07 40.23 -0.18
N VAL A 187 -15.70 40.85 0.93
CA VAL A 187 -14.33 41.31 1.22
C VAL A 187 -13.51 40.13 1.74
N THR A 188 -14.05 39.41 2.73
CA THR A 188 -13.43 38.22 3.32
C THR A 188 -13.02 37.23 2.24
N ARG A 189 -13.93 36.87 1.32
CA ARG A 189 -13.63 35.92 0.24
C ARG A 189 -12.45 36.35 -0.63
N ARG A 190 -12.36 37.62 -1.01
CA ARG A 190 -11.26 38.11 -1.88
C ARG A 190 -9.93 38.16 -1.15
N VAL A 191 -9.96 38.54 0.13
CA VAL A 191 -8.79 38.51 1.00
C VAL A 191 -8.29 37.08 1.18
N THR A 192 -9.19 36.14 1.52
CA THR A 192 -8.83 34.74 1.75
C THR A 192 -8.40 34.01 0.47
N ASP A 193 -9.00 34.32 -0.68
CA ASP A 193 -8.54 33.83 -2.00
C ASP A 193 -7.10 34.27 -2.28
N SER A 194 -6.79 35.54 -2.05
CA SER A 194 -5.44 36.10 -2.25
C SER A 194 -4.43 35.49 -1.28
N LEU A 195 -4.81 35.30 -0.01
CA LEU A 195 -3.98 34.63 0.99
C LEU A 195 -3.69 33.17 0.62
N ASN A 196 -4.67 32.45 0.09
CA ASN A 196 -4.47 31.06 -0.34
C ASN A 196 -3.43 30.98 -1.48
N VAL A 197 -3.48 31.88 -2.45
CA VAL A 197 -2.46 31.95 -3.51
C VAL A 197 -1.08 32.23 -2.90
N VAL A 198 -0.97 33.18 -1.96
CA VAL A 198 0.28 33.48 -1.24
C VAL A 198 0.83 32.24 -0.51
N CYS A 199 -0.02 31.46 0.16
CA CYS A 199 0.39 30.27 0.92
C CYS A 199 0.83 29.12 0.01
N THR A 200 0.15 28.94 -1.13
CA THR A 200 0.46 27.88 -2.12
C THR A 200 1.62 28.24 -3.06
N TYR A 201 2.01 29.52 -3.14
CA TYR A 201 3.05 29.95 -4.07
C TYR A 201 4.46 29.45 -3.67
N PRO A 202 5.23 28.84 -4.59
CA PRO A 202 6.57 28.32 -4.29
C PRO A 202 7.57 29.47 -4.09
N ASN A 203 8.46 29.35 -3.09
CA ASN A 203 9.59 30.26 -2.85
C ASN A 203 9.22 31.77 -2.77
N ILE A 204 8.12 32.09 -2.08
CA ILE A 204 7.72 33.47 -1.76
C ILE A 204 8.46 34.00 -0.52
N GLU A 205 8.91 35.25 -0.59
CA GLU A 205 9.53 35.98 0.53
C GLU A 205 8.47 36.85 1.23
N VAL A 206 7.80 36.28 2.24
CA VAL A 206 6.75 36.96 3.02
C VAL A 206 7.11 37.05 4.50
N SER A 207 6.66 38.10 5.18
CA SER A 207 6.81 38.22 6.63
C SER A 207 6.02 37.11 7.33
N ALA A 208 6.73 36.21 8.02
CA ALA A 208 6.12 35.13 8.78
C ALA A 208 5.20 35.66 9.89
N GLU A 209 5.58 36.74 10.56
CA GLU A 209 4.78 37.38 11.62
C GLU A 209 3.46 37.92 11.09
N ALA A 210 3.49 38.71 10.01
CA ALA A 210 2.28 39.30 9.45
C ALA A 210 1.32 38.24 8.89
N LEU A 211 1.85 37.18 8.27
CA LEU A 211 1.05 36.05 7.79
C LEU A 211 0.43 35.28 8.95
N LEU A 212 1.21 34.99 9.99
CA LEU A 212 0.75 34.26 11.16
C LEU A 212 -0.32 35.02 11.94
N ASP A 213 -0.19 36.33 12.07
CA ASP A 213 -1.19 37.19 12.72
C ASP A 213 -2.54 37.15 11.98
N LEU A 214 -2.52 37.15 10.65
CA LEU A 214 -3.74 37.00 9.83
C LEU A 214 -4.37 35.62 9.96
N LEU A 215 -3.57 34.56 9.89
CA LEU A 215 -4.06 33.19 10.07
C LEU A 215 -4.63 32.98 11.47
N SER A 216 -4.00 33.55 12.49
CA SER A 216 -4.50 33.53 13.86
C SER A 216 -5.83 34.29 14.00
N PHE A 217 -5.94 35.45 13.36
CA PHE A 217 -7.18 36.22 13.33
C PHE A 217 -8.32 35.45 12.64
N LEU A 218 -8.03 34.82 11.50
CA LEU A 218 -8.98 33.98 10.79
C LEU A 218 -9.39 32.78 11.65
N ALA A 219 -8.44 32.09 12.30
CA ALA A 219 -8.71 30.97 13.18
C ALA A 219 -9.68 31.35 14.33
N VAL A 220 -9.45 32.48 14.99
CA VAL A 220 -10.35 32.98 16.06
C VAL A 220 -11.72 33.41 15.53
N SER A 221 -11.81 33.76 14.25
CA SER A 221 -13.05 34.22 13.62
C SER A 221 -13.89 33.08 13.03
N VAL A 222 -13.39 31.85 13.01
CA VAL A 222 -14.15 30.68 12.55
C VAL A 222 -15.20 30.33 13.60
N SER A 223 -16.48 30.38 13.21
CA SER A 223 -17.58 29.84 14.01
C SER A 223 -18.36 28.82 13.17
N ALA A 224 -18.52 27.60 13.69
CA ALA A 224 -19.24 26.53 13.00
C ALA A 224 -20.74 26.84 12.82
N SER A 225 -21.31 27.66 13.72
CA SER A 225 -22.74 27.98 13.74
C SER A 225 -23.16 29.05 12.72
N GLU A 226 -22.24 29.89 12.23
CA GLU A 226 -22.59 31.06 11.39
C GLU A 226 -22.01 30.99 9.97
N ALA A 227 -21.05 30.10 9.72
CA ALA A 227 -20.34 30.01 8.45
C ALA A 227 -20.96 28.99 7.49
N SER A 228 -20.95 29.30 6.18
CA SER A 228 -21.41 28.36 5.16
C SER A 228 -20.46 27.16 5.02
N PRO A 229 -20.94 25.97 4.60
CA PRO A 229 -20.10 24.78 4.41
C PRO A 229 -18.88 25.05 3.53
N VAL A 230 -19.07 25.79 2.43
CA VAL A 230 -17.99 26.17 1.50
C VAL A 230 -16.93 27.03 2.20
N SER A 231 -17.36 27.95 3.08
CA SER A 231 -16.44 28.79 3.84
C SER A 231 -15.64 27.99 4.86
N LEU A 232 -16.27 27.05 5.56
CA LEU A 232 -15.61 26.18 6.54
C LEU A 232 -14.56 25.28 5.87
N THR A 233 -14.93 24.62 4.78
CA THR A 233 -14.02 23.82 3.94
C THR A 233 -12.82 24.63 3.46
N PHE A 234 -13.07 25.86 2.96
CA PHE A 234 -12.01 26.74 2.50
C PHE A 234 -11.09 27.18 3.65
N ASN A 235 -11.66 27.57 4.80
CA ASN A 235 -10.90 28.00 5.97
C ASN A 235 -9.99 26.89 6.50
N ALA A 236 -10.47 25.65 6.59
CA ALA A 236 -9.63 24.52 7.00
C ALA A 236 -8.40 24.33 6.08
N ARG A 237 -8.60 24.40 4.77
CA ARG A 237 -7.51 24.28 3.77
C ARG A 237 -6.54 25.45 3.84
N LEU A 238 -7.04 26.67 4.00
CA LEU A 238 -6.21 27.88 4.12
C LEU A 238 -5.38 27.86 5.41
N LEU A 239 -5.97 27.46 6.54
CA LEU A 239 -5.25 27.33 7.81
C LEU A 239 -4.14 26.27 7.71
N SER A 240 -4.42 25.14 7.07
CA SER A 240 -3.41 24.10 6.82
C SER A 240 -2.26 24.60 5.94
N SER A 241 -2.56 25.08 4.73
CA SER A 241 -1.55 25.52 3.77
C SER A 241 -0.77 26.73 4.27
N GLY A 242 -1.45 27.65 4.96
CA GLY A 242 -0.86 28.84 5.55
C GLY A 242 0.08 28.52 6.70
N MET A 243 -0.31 27.65 7.63
CA MET A 243 0.57 27.26 8.73
C MET A 243 1.77 26.45 8.24
N MET A 244 1.60 25.56 7.26
CA MET A 244 2.74 24.89 6.61
C MET A 244 3.68 25.88 5.94
N LYS A 245 3.15 26.96 5.37
CA LYS A 245 3.97 28.03 4.82
C LYS A 245 4.74 28.79 5.90
N VAL A 246 4.08 29.17 7.00
CA VAL A 246 4.74 29.82 8.15
C VAL A 246 5.81 28.91 8.74
N GLN A 247 5.54 27.60 8.86
CA GLN A 247 6.50 26.60 9.33
C GLN A 247 7.78 26.58 8.48
N SER A 248 7.65 26.71 7.15
CA SER A 248 8.80 26.77 6.23
C SER A 248 9.63 28.06 6.37
N LEU A 249 9.01 29.16 6.86
CA LEU A 249 9.65 30.47 7.00
C LEU A 249 10.24 30.69 8.41
N ASN A 250 9.47 30.37 9.45
CA ASN A 250 9.87 30.49 10.85
C ASN A 250 9.15 29.44 11.71
N ARG A 251 9.90 28.41 12.06
CA ARG A 251 9.44 27.26 12.84
C ARG A 251 8.97 27.64 14.25
N GLN A 252 9.69 28.53 14.93
CA GLN A 252 9.40 28.89 16.33
C GLN A 252 8.10 29.69 16.45
N LEU A 253 7.87 30.63 15.52
CA LEU A 253 6.64 31.42 15.50
C LEU A 253 5.41 30.54 15.22
N CYS A 254 5.52 29.61 14.27
CA CYS A 254 4.45 28.66 13.91
C CYS A 254 3.97 27.87 15.14
N VAL A 255 4.91 27.30 15.90
CA VAL A 255 4.62 26.46 17.07
C VAL A 255 3.84 27.23 18.15
N ILE A 256 4.18 28.49 18.41
CA ILE A 256 3.51 29.31 19.45
C ILE A 256 2.01 29.46 19.21
N LYS A 257 1.58 29.54 17.95
CA LYS A 257 0.17 29.78 17.57
C LYS A 257 -0.56 28.51 17.15
N LEU A 258 0.12 27.37 17.12
CA LEU A 258 -0.46 26.08 16.74
C LEU A 258 -1.74 25.71 17.53
N PRO A 259 -1.83 25.91 18.86
CA PRO A 259 -3.05 25.62 19.62
C PRO A 259 -4.28 26.42 19.15
N ILE A 260 -4.09 27.66 18.70
CA ILE A 260 -5.19 28.52 18.22
C ILE A 260 -5.78 27.94 16.93
N VAL A 261 -4.91 27.50 16.02
CA VAL A 261 -5.33 26.89 14.75
C VAL A 261 -5.99 25.53 15.00
N PHE A 262 -5.46 24.72 15.90
CA PHE A 262 -6.06 23.43 16.26
C PHE A 262 -7.44 23.61 16.90
N SER A 263 -7.65 24.66 17.71
CA SER A 263 -8.97 25.00 18.24
C SER A 263 -9.96 25.35 17.13
N ALA A 264 -9.54 26.15 16.14
CA ALA A 264 -10.40 26.50 15.00
C ALA A 264 -10.76 25.27 14.16
N LEU A 265 -9.80 24.36 13.91
CA LEU A 265 -10.07 23.11 13.20
C LEU A 265 -11.00 22.17 14.00
N LYS A 266 -10.88 22.15 15.33
CA LYS A 266 -11.79 21.43 16.23
C LYS A 266 -13.22 21.97 16.07
N ASP A 267 -13.38 23.29 16.02
CA ASP A 267 -14.70 23.91 15.81
C ASP A 267 -15.27 23.55 14.43
N ILE A 268 -14.45 23.55 13.36
CA ILE A 268 -14.89 23.12 12.02
C ILE A 268 -15.30 21.65 11.99
N LEU A 269 -14.57 20.78 12.71
CA LEU A 269 -14.88 19.35 12.81
C LEU A 269 -16.22 19.10 13.51
N GLY A 270 -16.64 19.98 14.42
CA GLY A 270 -17.96 19.96 15.06
C GLY A 270 -19.12 20.45 14.18
N SER A 271 -18.86 20.82 12.92
CA SER A 271 -19.93 21.19 11.99
C SER A 271 -20.69 19.96 11.47
N GLU A 272 -21.92 20.14 11.00
CA GLU A 272 -22.75 19.06 10.42
C GLU A 272 -22.42 18.76 8.95
N HIS A 273 -21.33 19.32 8.41
CA HIS A 273 -21.02 19.30 6.98
C HIS A 273 -19.84 18.37 6.66
N GLU A 274 -20.13 17.24 5.99
CA GLU A 274 -19.14 16.19 5.67
C GLU A 274 -17.87 16.73 4.98
N GLU A 275 -17.99 17.61 3.97
CA GLU A 275 -16.83 18.17 3.27
C GLU A 275 -15.93 19.03 4.18
N ALA A 276 -16.53 19.74 5.13
CA ALA A 276 -15.82 20.59 6.07
C ALA A 276 -15.12 19.73 7.13
N ILE A 277 -15.79 18.70 7.65
CA ILE A 277 -15.22 17.70 8.57
C ILE A 277 -14.02 17.02 7.91
N PHE A 278 -14.16 16.55 6.68
CA PHE A 278 -13.08 15.91 5.93
C PHE A 278 -11.89 16.86 5.75
N SER A 279 -12.15 18.11 5.35
CA SER A 279 -11.09 19.10 5.15
C SER A 279 -10.38 19.51 6.44
N ALA A 280 -11.10 19.56 7.58
CA ALA A 280 -10.51 19.79 8.90
C ALA A 280 -9.65 18.60 9.34
N THR A 281 -10.10 17.38 9.07
CA THR A 281 -9.36 16.14 9.37
C THR A 281 -8.02 16.10 8.63
N GLU A 282 -8.03 16.37 7.33
CA GLU A 282 -6.80 16.42 6.52
C GLU A 282 -5.88 17.59 6.93
N ALA A 283 -6.47 18.72 7.34
CA ALA A 283 -5.71 19.83 7.91
C ALA A 283 -5.01 19.43 9.21
N PHE A 284 -5.70 18.75 10.13
CA PHE A 284 -5.09 18.23 11.36
C PHE A 284 -3.91 17.31 11.07
N LYS A 285 -4.09 16.31 10.20
CA LYS A 285 -3.02 15.36 9.84
C LYS A 285 -1.80 16.07 9.27
N THR A 286 -2.03 16.97 8.31
CA THR A 286 -0.96 17.76 7.67
C THR A 286 -0.16 18.58 8.70
N LEU A 287 -0.85 19.22 9.65
CA LEU A 287 -0.20 20.04 10.66
C LEU A 287 0.52 19.21 11.74
N ILE A 288 -0.04 18.06 12.13
CA ILE A 288 0.63 17.12 13.04
C ILE A 288 1.95 16.64 12.39
N ASP A 289 1.91 16.26 11.12
CA ASP A 289 3.08 15.75 10.41
C ASP A 289 4.14 16.83 10.13
N GLY A 290 3.71 18.03 9.74
CA GLY A 290 4.63 19.10 9.30
C GLY A 290 5.08 20.07 10.39
N CYS A 291 4.23 20.36 11.39
CA CYS A 291 4.49 21.40 12.39
C CYS A 291 5.01 20.87 13.73
N ILE A 292 4.68 19.63 14.09
CA ILE A 292 5.19 18.97 15.30
C ILE A 292 6.47 18.24 14.94
N ASP A 293 7.54 18.44 15.71
CA ASP A 293 8.81 17.78 15.48
C ASP A 293 9.38 17.16 16.75
N GLU A 294 10.41 16.33 16.58
CA GLU A 294 11.02 15.62 17.70
C GLU A 294 11.61 16.59 18.73
N GLY A 295 12.06 17.77 18.29
CA GLY A 295 12.57 18.83 19.17
C GLY A 295 11.49 19.36 20.11
N LEU A 296 10.32 19.72 19.59
CA LEU A 296 9.17 20.19 20.37
C LEU A 296 8.68 19.12 21.35
N ILE A 297 8.62 17.86 20.89
CA ILE A 297 8.18 16.73 21.70
C ILE A 297 9.15 16.55 22.90
N LYS A 298 10.46 16.47 22.65
CA LYS A 298 11.47 16.31 23.71
C LYS A 298 11.46 17.46 24.70
N GLN A 299 11.40 18.71 24.23
CA GLN A 299 11.30 19.89 25.09
C GLN A 299 10.07 19.84 26.00
N GLY A 300 8.94 19.37 25.48
CA GLY A 300 7.73 19.18 26.28
C GLY A 300 7.91 18.10 27.36
N VAL A 301 8.52 16.97 27.02
CA VAL A 301 8.76 15.86 27.95
C VAL A 301 9.74 16.26 29.05
N ASP A 302 10.86 16.90 28.69
CA ASP A 302 11.86 17.36 29.66
C ASP A 302 11.23 18.30 30.70
N GLN A 303 10.35 19.21 30.26
CA GLN A 303 9.62 20.11 31.16
C GLN A 303 8.63 19.37 32.07
N ILE A 304 8.00 18.29 31.60
CA ILE A 304 7.12 17.46 32.42
C ILE A 304 7.93 16.69 33.47
N ILE A 305 9.04 16.07 33.09
CA ILE A 305 9.88 15.28 33.99
C ILE A 305 10.49 16.16 35.07
N HIS A 306 11.03 17.32 34.72
CA HIS A 306 11.61 18.26 35.70
C HIS A 306 10.56 18.93 36.59
N ALA A 307 9.31 19.05 36.14
CA ALA A 307 8.20 19.56 36.95
C ALA A 307 7.64 18.56 37.97
N GLN A 308 8.00 17.27 37.90
CA GLN A 308 7.62 16.30 38.93
C GLN A 308 8.50 16.40 40.19
N SER A 309 9.64 17.12 40.14
CA SER A 309 10.55 17.33 41.28
C SER A 309 10.37 18.65 42.03
N ASP A 310 9.68 19.64 41.46
CA ASP A 310 9.40 20.94 42.06
C ASP A 310 8.00 21.40 41.59
N ASP A 311 7.17 21.93 42.50
CA ASP A 311 5.81 22.42 42.20
C ASP A 311 5.80 23.23 40.89
N ARG A 312 5.03 22.75 39.90
CA ARG A 312 5.09 23.20 38.50
C ARG A 312 4.69 24.69 38.37
N LYS A 313 5.66 25.61 38.49
CA LYS A 313 5.47 27.07 38.33
C LYS A 313 5.14 27.50 36.89
N SER A 314 5.44 26.65 35.90
CA SER A 314 5.22 26.93 34.47
C SER A 314 3.96 26.20 33.98
N GLY A 315 3.01 26.92 33.37
CA GLY A 315 1.77 26.36 32.81
C GLY A 315 2.00 25.29 31.72
N PRO A 316 0.92 24.69 31.17
CA PRO A 316 1.04 23.62 30.18
C PRO A 316 1.81 24.07 28.95
N THR A 317 2.70 23.19 28.48
CA THR A 317 3.50 23.37 27.27
C THR A 317 2.59 23.43 26.03
N ILE A 318 3.16 23.92 24.93
CA ILE A 318 2.42 24.03 23.66
C ILE A 318 1.94 22.66 23.19
N ILE A 319 2.79 21.63 23.29
CA ILE A 319 2.44 20.28 22.87
C ILE A 319 1.36 19.66 23.78
N GLU A 320 1.38 19.92 25.10
CA GLU A 320 0.29 19.51 25.99
C GLU A 320 -1.04 20.16 25.62
N LYS A 321 -1.03 21.46 25.27
CA LYS A 321 -2.25 22.15 24.81
C LYS A 321 -2.79 21.54 23.52
N VAL A 322 -1.91 21.21 22.56
CA VAL A 322 -2.29 20.56 21.31
C VAL A 322 -2.86 19.16 21.58
N CYS A 323 -2.22 18.35 22.43
CA CYS A 323 -2.70 17.03 22.81
C CYS A 323 -4.08 17.11 23.50
N ALA A 324 -4.28 18.08 24.39
CA ALA A 324 -5.56 18.29 25.06
C ALA A 324 -6.68 18.67 24.08
N ILE A 325 -6.38 19.48 23.05
CA ILE A 325 -7.35 19.79 21.99
C ILE A 325 -7.71 18.52 21.21
N ILE A 326 -6.73 17.70 20.85
CA ILE A 326 -6.96 16.43 20.13
C ILE A 326 -7.76 15.45 21.00
N GLU A 327 -7.45 15.34 22.30
CA GLU A 327 -8.20 14.49 23.22
C GLU A 327 -9.68 14.91 23.32
N SER A 328 -9.95 16.22 23.32
CA SER A 328 -11.33 16.73 23.38
C SER A 328 -12.16 16.47 22.12
N LEU A 329 -11.56 15.98 21.02
CA LEU A 329 -12.32 15.50 19.86
C LEU A 329 -13.09 14.21 20.16
N LEU A 330 -12.77 13.53 21.27
CA LEU A 330 -13.48 12.34 21.75
C LEU A 330 -14.73 12.67 22.56
N ASP A 331 -14.98 13.95 22.86
CA ASP A 331 -16.17 14.38 23.58
C ASP A 331 -17.45 14.01 22.80
N TYR A 332 -18.55 13.75 23.51
CA TYR A 332 -19.82 13.31 22.92
C TYR A 332 -20.43 14.31 21.92
N HIS A 333 -20.06 15.59 22.03
CA HIS A 333 -20.46 16.61 21.06
C HIS A 333 -20.00 16.29 19.62
N TYR A 334 -18.90 15.56 19.47
CA TYR A 334 -18.33 15.16 18.18
C TYR A 334 -18.75 13.75 17.76
N SER A 335 -19.79 13.16 18.36
CA SER A 335 -20.18 11.76 18.13
C SER A 335 -20.44 11.41 16.66
N VAL A 336 -20.96 12.35 15.88
CA VAL A 336 -21.22 12.20 14.44
C VAL A 336 -19.93 12.16 13.61
N ALA A 337 -18.84 12.74 14.11
CA ALA A 337 -17.55 12.84 13.43
C ALA A 337 -16.46 11.98 14.09
N TRP A 338 -16.82 11.04 14.96
CA TRP A 338 -15.85 10.21 15.69
C TRP A 338 -14.99 9.35 14.76
N ASP A 339 -15.53 8.88 13.64
CA ASP A 339 -14.74 8.17 12.63
C ASP A 339 -13.55 8.99 12.12
N MET A 340 -13.75 10.28 11.91
CA MET A 340 -12.73 11.23 11.49
C MET A 340 -11.83 11.66 12.65
N ALA A 341 -12.41 11.89 13.85
CA ALA A 341 -11.66 12.21 15.05
C ALA A 341 -10.65 11.11 15.42
N PHE A 342 -11.04 9.83 15.31
CA PHE A 342 -10.14 8.71 15.55
C PHE A 342 -8.94 8.72 14.61
N GLN A 343 -9.11 9.13 13.35
CA GLN A 343 -7.98 9.26 12.43
C GLN A 343 -6.99 10.34 12.87
N VAL A 344 -7.49 11.49 13.34
CA VAL A 344 -6.64 12.57 13.88
C VAL A 344 -5.88 12.10 15.12
N VAL A 345 -6.56 11.42 16.04
CA VAL A 345 -5.98 10.87 17.27
C VAL A 345 -4.91 9.81 16.93
N SER A 346 -5.18 8.93 15.98
CA SER A 346 -4.21 7.95 15.48
C SER A 346 -2.95 8.60 14.91
N THR A 347 -3.11 9.63 14.07
CA THR A 347 -1.98 10.38 13.51
C THR A 347 -1.15 11.04 14.61
N MET A 348 -1.80 11.55 15.67
CA MET A 348 -1.08 12.11 16.81
C MET A 348 -0.29 11.05 17.59
N PHE A 349 -0.86 9.88 17.85
CA PHE A 349 -0.13 8.76 18.47
C PHE A 349 1.07 8.37 17.62
N ASP A 350 0.88 8.21 16.32
CA ASP A 350 1.97 7.85 15.41
C ASP A 350 3.06 8.92 15.37
N LYS A 351 2.71 10.20 15.46
CA LYS A 351 3.66 11.31 15.48
C LYS A 351 4.46 11.39 16.79
N LEU A 352 3.80 11.20 17.92
CA LEU A 352 4.44 11.23 19.25
C LEU A 352 5.27 9.97 19.51
N GLY A 353 4.90 8.83 18.92
CA GLY A 353 5.58 7.55 19.12
C GLY A 353 5.60 7.16 20.60
N TYR A 354 6.79 6.81 21.11
CA TYR A 354 7.00 6.43 22.51
C TYR A 354 6.56 7.53 23.51
N TYR A 355 6.67 8.80 23.13
CA TYR A 355 6.32 9.93 23.99
C TYR A 355 4.82 10.11 24.20
N SER A 356 3.98 9.37 23.46
CA SER A 356 2.52 9.33 23.66
C SER A 356 2.14 9.01 25.10
N SER A 357 2.96 8.20 25.79
CA SER A 357 2.75 7.82 27.19
C SER A 357 2.76 9.00 28.18
N TYR A 358 3.48 10.09 27.84
CA TYR A 358 3.55 11.30 28.67
C TYR A 358 2.37 12.23 28.41
N PHE A 359 1.97 12.40 27.14
CA PHE A 359 1.00 13.43 26.75
C PHE A 359 -0.44 12.93 26.59
N MET A 360 -0.65 11.66 26.21
CA MET A 360 -1.96 11.13 25.77
C MET A 360 -2.46 9.98 26.65
N LYS A 361 -2.01 9.90 27.90
CA LYS A 361 -2.47 8.88 28.87
C LYS A 361 -3.97 9.01 29.16
N GLY A 362 -4.49 10.25 29.23
CA GLY A 362 -5.93 10.53 29.37
C GLY A 362 -6.71 10.03 28.17
N THR A 363 -6.23 10.34 26.97
CA THR A 363 -6.83 9.89 25.70
C THR A 363 -7.03 8.37 25.64
N ILE A 364 -6.04 7.56 26.06
CA ILE A 364 -6.16 6.08 26.06
C ILE A 364 -7.28 5.62 27.00
N LYS A 365 -7.42 6.26 28.18
CA LYS A 365 -8.50 5.95 29.11
C LYS A 365 -9.85 6.30 28.52
N ASN A 366 -9.99 7.47 27.90
CA ASN A 366 -11.23 7.87 27.24
C ASN A 366 -11.61 6.88 26.13
N LEU A 367 -10.64 6.40 25.33
CA LEU A 367 -10.89 5.37 24.30
C LEU A 367 -11.37 4.04 24.92
N ALA A 368 -10.83 3.66 26.08
CA ALA A 368 -11.29 2.47 26.81
C ALA A 368 -12.69 2.65 27.40
N ASP A 369 -13.01 3.85 27.91
CA ASP A 369 -14.34 4.18 28.41
C ASP A 369 -15.37 4.16 27.27
N MET A 370 -15.02 4.67 26.08
CA MET A 370 -15.88 4.59 24.89
C MET A 370 -16.14 3.15 24.44
N GLN A 371 -15.20 2.23 24.62
CA GLN A 371 -15.41 0.80 24.31
C GLN A 371 -16.51 0.17 25.17
N SER A 372 -16.77 0.71 26.37
CA SER A 372 -17.82 0.22 27.26
C SER A 372 -19.24 0.65 26.84
N LEU A 373 -19.38 1.53 25.85
CA LEU A 373 -20.67 1.98 25.34
C LEU A 373 -21.45 0.85 24.64
N PRO A 374 -22.80 0.85 24.67
CA PRO A 374 -23.63 -0.13 23.97
C PRO A 374 -23.42 -0.12 22.45
N ASP A 375 -23.57 -1.27 21.78
CA ASP A 375 -23.41 -1.38 20.32
C ASP A 375 -24.42 -0.54 19.55
N GLU A 376 -25.63 -0.34 20.09
CA GLU A 376 -26.68 0.50 19.48
C GLU A 376 -26.27 1.98 19.42
N ASP A 377 -25.42 2.42 20.34
CA ASP A 377 -24.98 3.82 20.49
C ASP A 377 -23.59 4.08 19.87
N PHE A 378 -22.90 3.04 19.37
CA PHE A 378 -21.50 3.16 18.95
C PHE A 378 -21.16 2.44 17.62
N PRO A 379 -21.50 3.05 16.47
CA PRO A 379 -21.27 2.45 15.15
C PRO A 379 -19.79 2.38 14.74
N TYR A 380 -18.91 3.14 15.39
CA TYR A 380 -17.50 3.32 15.01
C TYR A 380 -16.52 2.43 15.78
N ARG A 381 -16.98 1.28 16.29
CA ARG A 381 -16.16 0.37 17.12
C ARG A 381 -14.91 -0.14 16.41
N LYS A 382 -15.00 -0.37 15.10
CA LYS A 382 -13.84 -0.78 14.30
C LYS A 382 -12.76 0.32 14.25
N GLN A 383 -13.17 1.56 14.00
CA GLN A 383 -12.29 2.73 13.95
C GLN A 383 -11.67 3.03 15.31
N LEU A 384 -12.44 2.84 16.40
CA LEU A 384 -11.92 2.89 17.76
C LEU A 384 -10.79 1.87 17.97
N HIS A 385 -11.01 0.61 17.57
CA HIS A 385 -10.00 -0.46 17.70
C HIS A 385 -8.74 -0.17 16.89
N GLU A 386 -8.90 0.37 15.67
CA GLU A 386 -7.77 0.83 14.85
C GLU A 386 -7.01 1.97 15.54
N CYS A 387 -7.70 2.91 16.19
CA CYS A 387 -7.08 4.01 16.94
C CYS A 387 -6.31 3.55 18.17
N VAL A 388 -6.90 2.65 18.96
CA VAL A 388 -6.20 1.97 20.08
C VAL A 388 -5.00 1.18 19.55
N GLY A 389 -5.13 0.57 18.37
CA GLY A 389 -4.06 -0.09 17.66
C GLY A 389 -2.89 0.84 17.29
N SER A 390 -3.16 2.03 16.78
CA SER A 390 -2.14 3.08 16.54
C SER A 390 -1.45 3.50 17.84
N ALA A 391 -2.20 3.68 18.93
CA ALA A 391 -1.63 3.98 20.24
C ALA A 391 -0.65 2.89 20.70
N LEU A 392 -1.06 1.62 20.61
CA LEU A 392 -0.25 0.46 20.94
C LEU A 392 1.01 0.36 20.07
N GLY A 393 0.89 0.54 18.75
CA GLY A 393 2.03 0.52 17.83
C GLY A 393 3.00 1.71 18.02
N ALA A 394 2.51 2.84 18.54
CA ALA A 394 3.33 4.01 18.85
C ALA A 394 4.18 3.83 20.11
N MET A 395 3.60 3.36 21.22
CA MET A 395 4.28 3.28 22.52
C MET A 395 4.86 1.91 22.87
N GLY A 396 4.46 0.86 22.15
CA GLY A 396 4.81 -0.53 22.42
C GLY A 396 3.94 -1.16 23.53
N PRO A 397 3.88 -2.51 23.57
CA PRO A 397 2.99 -3.23 24.48
C PRO A 397 3.31 -3.04 25.96
N GLU A 398 4.59 -2.85 26.33
CA GLU A 398 5.01 -2.67 27.74
C GLU A 398 4.36 -1.41 28.35
N THR A 399 4.55 -0.28 27.68
CA THR A 399 4.04 1.02 28.12
C THR A 399 2.51 1.06 28.02
N PHE A 400 1.95 0.51 26.94
CA PHE A 400 0.51 0.48 26.72
C PHE A 400 -0.21 -0.32 27.81
N LEU A 401 0.23 -1.54 28.10
CA LEU A 401 -0.38 -2.39 29.13
C LEU A 401 -0.16 -1.86 30.55
N GLY A 402 0.88 -1.04 30.77
CA GLY A 402 1.04 -0.28 32.00
C GLY A 402 0.00 0.83 32.20
N ILE A 403 -0.61 1.34 31.12
CA ILE A 403 -1.69 2.33 31.16
C ILE A 403 -3.06 1.65 31.17
N LEU A 404 -3.26 0.68 30.29
CA LEU A 404 -4.50 -0.08 30.13
C LEU A 404 -4.21 -1.59 30.33
N PRO A 405 -4.26 -2.08 31.58
CA PRO A 405 -3.94 -3.47 31.89
C PRO A 405 -5.03 -4.45 31.40
N LEU A 406 -4.64 -5.71 31.18
CA LEU A 406 -5.55 -6.79 30.81
C LEU A 406 -6.48 -7.24 31.96
N ASN A 407 -6.19 -6.84 33.21
CA ASN A 407 -6.96 -7.17 34.41
C ASN A 407 -7.06 -8.68 34.76
N PHE A 408 -6.02 -9.46 34.47
CA PHE A 408 -5.99 -10.91 34.79
C PHE A 408 -6.14 -11.25 36.29
N GLN A 409 -5.78 -10.32 37.17
CA GLN A 409 -5.87 -10.49 38.62
C GLN A 409 -7.29 -10.26 39.17
N ALA A 410 -8.25 -9.86 38.33
CA ALA A 410 -9.64 -9.67 38.74
C ALA A 410 -10.26 -10.96 39.27
N ASN A 411 -11.07 -10.86 40.33
CA ASN A 411 -11.76 -12.00 40.92
C ASN A 411 -12.87 -12.54 40.01
N ASP A 412 -13.49 -11.68 39.22
CA ASP A 412 -14.39 -12.06 38.14
C ASP A 412 -13.65 -12.09 36.80
N LEU A 413 -13.85 -13.17 36.03
CA LEU A 413 -13.25 -13.31 34.69
C LEU A 413 -13.92 -12.39 33.66
N SER A 414 -15.12 -11.85 33.95
CA SER A 414 -15.78 -10.87 33.07
C SER A 414 -15.13 -9.49 33.08
N GLU A 415 -14.32 -9.17 34.10
CA GLU A 415 -13.59 -7.89 34.22
C GLU A 415 -12.27 -7.88 33.42
N VAL A 416 -11.90 -9.03 32.85
CA VAL A 416 -10.73 -9.15 31.97
C VAL A 416 -11.03 -8.42 30.66
N ASN A 417 -10.09 -7.58 30.22
CA ASN A 417 -10.23 -6.79 28.98
C ASN A 417 -10.01 -7.67 27.73
N VAL A 418 -10.89 -8.65 27.49
CA VAL A 418 -10.77 -9.63 26.39
C VAL A 418 -10.81 -8.96 25.01
N TRP A 419 -11.48 -7.81 24.90
CA TRP A 419 -11.55 -7.02 23.68
C TRP A 419 -10.18 -6.49 23.20
N LEU A 420 -9.16 -6.44 24.07
CA LEU A 420 -7.80 -6.04 23.70
C LEU A 420 -7.03 -7.11 22.93
N PHE A 421 -7.35 -8.40 23.06
CA PHE A 421 -6.57 -9.46 22.41
C PHE A 421 -6.54 -9.37 20.87
N PRO A 422 -7.67 -9.14 20.17
CA PRO A 422 -7.64 -8.92 18.73
C PRO A 422 -6.76 -7.74 18.33
N ILE A 423 -6.81 -6.64 19.09
CA ILE A 423 -6.03 -5.43 18.84
C ILE A 423 -4.53 -5.69 19.06
N LEU A 424 -4.17 -6.32 20.19
CA LEU A 424 -2.80 -6.72 20.51
C LEU A 424 -2.24 -7.65 19.43
N LYS A 425 -3.03 -8.62 18.98
CA LYS A 425 -2.62 -9.55 17.93
C LYS A 425 -2.33 -8.85 16.60
N GLN A 426 -3.10 -7.83 16.24
CA GLN A 426 -2.97 -7.16 14.95
C GLN A 426 -1.91 -6.04 14.96
N HIS A 427 -1.76 -5.32 16.06
CA HIS A 427 -0.99 -4.05 16.09
C HIS A 427 0.34 -4.12 16.86
N ILE A 428 0.65 -5.22 17.57
CA ILE A 428 1.98 -5.39 18.16
C ILE A 428 3.02 -5.58 17.05
N VAL A 429 3.99 -4.67 17.02
CA VAL A 429 5.20 -4.71 16.20
C VAL A 429 6.34 -4.08 17.00
N GLY A 430 7.57 -4.57 16.87
CA GLY A 430 8.70 -3.92 17.57
C GLY A 430 8.71 -4.15 19.09
N ALA A 431 8.09 -5.23 19.58
CA ALA A 431 8.03 -5.52 21.00
C ALA A 431 9.33 -6.14 21.54
N ARG A 432 9.48 -6.19 22.86
CA ARG A 432 10.54 -6.98 23.49
C ARG A 432 10.03 -8.38 23.82
N LEU A 433 10.75 -9.40 23.38
CA LEU A 433 10.51 -10.79 23.77
C LEU A 433 10.74 -10.99 25.27
N GLY A 434 11.65 -10.21 25.88
CA GLY A 434 11.86 -10.23 27.32
C GLY A 434 10.59 -9.96 28.11
N PHE A 435 9.78 -8.96 27.70
CA PHE A 435 8.51 -8.66 28.36
C PHE A 435 7.48 -9.78 28.23
N PHE A 436 7.42 -10.45 27.07
CA PHE A 436 6.59 -11.64 26.92
C PHE A 436 6.99 -12.72 27.94
N CYS A 437 8.30 -12.93 28.13
CA CYS A 437 8.82 -13.92 29.07
C CYS A 437 8.59 -13.55 30.54
N GLU A 438 8.85 -12.30 30.91
CA GLU A 438 8.80 -11.83 32.30
C GLU A 438 7.36 -11.62 32.80
N THR A 439 6.50 -11.08 31.94
CA THR A 439 5.15 -10.66 32.35
C THR A 439 4.08 -11.64 31.85
N LEU A 440 4.01 -11.88 30.53
CA LEU A 440 2.90 -12.62 29.95
C LEU A 440 2.94 -14.12 30.26
N LEU A 441 4.13 -14.74 30.29
CA LEU A 441 4.24 -16.14 30.72
C LEU A 441 3.93 -16.34 32.21
N GLY A 442 4.23 -15.35 33.06
CA GLY A 442 3.82 -15.37 34.47
C GLY A 442 2.29 -15.43 34.60
N LEU A 443 1.59 -14.60 33.82
CA LEU A 443 0.12 -14.61 33.76
C LEU A 443 -0.45 -15.94 33.23
N VAL A 444 0.22 -16.58 32.27
CA VAL A 444 -0.18 -17.92 31.78
C VAL A 444 -0.15 -18.94 32.90
N GLU A 445 0.92 -18.97 33.70
CA GLU A 445 1.06 -19.92 34.79
C GLU A 445 0.02 -19.68 35.90
N GLU A 446 -0.20 -18.42 36.29
CA GLU A 446 -1.25 -18.03 37.24
C GLU A 446 -2.64 -18.47 36.76
N MET A 447 -2.95 -18.25 35.48
CA MET A 447 -4.24 -18.61 34.88
C MET A 447 -4.43 -20.13 34.75
N LYS A 448 -3.37 -20.88 34.44
CA LYS A 448 -3.40 -22.35 34.46
C LYS A 448 -3.70 -22.87 35.87
N GLN A 449 -3.06 -22.32 36.90
CA GLN A 449 -3.32 -22.70 38.29
C GLN A 449 -4.75 -22.35 38.71
N ARG A 450 -5.26 -21.19 38.28
CA ARG A 450 -6.65 -20.78 38.52
C ARG A 450 -7.65 -21.70 37.82
N SER A 451 -7.39 -22.07 36.56
CA SER A 451 -8.22 -23.03 35.82
C SER A 451 -8.30 -24.37 36.57
N ARG A 452 -7.16 -24.92 37.02
CA ARG A 452 -7.12 -26.15 37.80
C ARG A 452 -7.94 -26.07 39.10
N ARG A 453 -7.81 -24.97 39.86
CA ARG A 453 -8.60 -24.75 41.08
C ARG A 453 -10.10 -24.70 40.80
N LEU A 454 -10.52 -23.94 39.79
CA LEU A 454 -11.93 -23.84 39.39
C LEU A 454 -12.50 -25.18 38.89
N GLY A 455 -11.67 -25.99 38.22
CA GLY A 455 -12.02 -27.35 37.84
C GLY A 455 -12.26 -28.26 39.04
N LEU A 456 -11.42 -28.18 40.07
CA LEU A 456 -11.58 -28.93 41.33
C LEU A 456 -12.82 -28.47 42.13
N GLU A 457 -13.19 -27.19 42.04
CA GLU A 457 -14.41 -26.62 42.64
C GLU A 457 -15.70 -26.95 41.85
N GLY A 458 -15.61 -27.69 40.74
CA GLY A 458 -16.77 -28.03 39.90
C GLY A 458 -17.28 -26.90 38.99
N LYS A 459 -16.57 -25.75 38.94
CA LYS A 459 -16.89 -24.59 38.08
C LYS A 459 -16.30 -24.78 36.68
N VAL A 460 -16.83 -25.76 35.94
CA VAL A 460 -16.31 -26.17 34.63
C VAL A 460 -16.31 -25.03 33.60
N PHE A 461 -17.34 -24.18 33.59
CA PHE A 461 -17.41 -23.04 32.65
C PHE A 461 -16.28 -22.03 32.90
N SER A 462 -16.11 -21.59 34.14
CA SER A 462 -15.04 -20.64 34.51
C SER A 462 -13.64 -21.22 34.34
N SER A 463 -13.45 -22.53 34.54
CA SER A 463 -12.20 -23.22 34.21
C SER A 463 -11.92 -23.17 32.71
N ARG A 464 -12.90 -23.47 31.85
CA ARG A 464 -12.74 -23.34 30.39
C ARG A 464 -12.49 -21.90 29.94
N SER A 465 -13.13 -20.91 30.57
CA SER A 465 -12.85 -19.49 30.30
C SER A 465 -11.41 -19.13 30.65
N ALA A 466 -10.88 -19.64 31.76
CA ALA A 466 -9.47 -19.47 32.12
C ALA A 466 -8.52 -20.13 31.11
N ASP A 467 -8.83 -21.33 30.63
CA ASP A 467 -8.05 -22.01 29.57
C ASP A 467 -8.09 -21.23 28.24
N ALA A 468 -9.25 -20.67 27.88
CA ALA A 468 -9.38 -19.83 26.70
C ALA A 468 -8.49 -18.57 26.79
N LEU A 469 -8.38 -17.96 27.98
CA LEU A 469 -7.48 -16.83 28.20
C LEU A 469 -6.00 -17.23 28.08
N VAL A 470 -5.61 -18.42 28.56
CA VAL A 470 -4.25 -18.96 28.34
C VAL A 470 -3.95 -19.07 26.84
N TYR A 471 -4.88 -19.62 26.06
CA TYR A 471 -4.76 -19.67 24.61
C TYR A 471 -4.65 -18.27 23.99
N SER A 472 -5.47 -17.32 24.44
CA SER A 472 -5.43 -15.92 23.97
C SER A 472 -4.08 -15.26 24.20
N VAL A 473 -3.44 -15.48 25.36
CA VAL A 473 -2.08 -14.96 25.62
C VAL A 473 -1.05 -15.58 24.68
N TRP A 474 -1.06 -16.91 24.51
CA TRP A 474 -0.18 -17.57 23.55
C TRP A 474 -0.38 -17.06 22.13
N SER A 475 -1.63 -16.76 21.75
CA SER A 475 -1.97 -16.24 20.42
C SER A 475 -1.36 -14.87 20.09
N LEU A 476 -0.84 -14.16 21.09
CA LEU A 476 -0.08 -12.92 20.92
C LEU A 476 1.38 -13.15 20.52
N LEU A 477 1.94 -14.34 20.80
CA LEU A 477 3.36 -14.64 20.55
C LEU A 477 3.81 -14.34 19.11
N PRO A 478 3.06 -14.69 18.05
CA PRO A 478 3.47 -14.36 16.67
C PRO A 478 3.66 -12.85 16.46
N SER A 479 2.82 -12.03 17.08
CA SER A 479 2.88 -10.57 17.00
C SER A 479 4.05 -10.01 17.80
N PHE A 480 4.38 -10.60 18.95
CA PHE A 480 5.63 -10.30 19.66
C PHE A 480 6.88 -10.71 18.88
N CYS A 481 6.77 -11.71 18.01
CA CYS A 481 7.84 -12.11 17.10
C CYS A 481 7.94 -11.23 15.83
N ASN A 482 7.05 -10.27 15.63
CA ASN A 482 7.09 -9.32 14.50
C ASN A 482 8.06 -8.17 14.77
N TYR A 483 9.25 -8.23 14.15
CA TYR A 483 10.40 -7.33 14.36
C TYR A 483 10.76 -7.00 15.84
N PRO A 484 10.90 -7.97 16.75
CA PRO A 484 11.25 -7.71 18.15
C PRO A 484 12.63 -7.07 18.36
N LEU A 485 12.76 -6.22 19.38
CA LEU A 485 13.96 -5.41 19.60
C LEU A 485 15.13 -6.17 20.25
N ASP A 486 14.88 -7.30 20.91
CA ASP A 486 15.83 -7.94 21.83
C ASP A 486 16.00 -9.46 21.61
N THR A 487 15.71 -9.97 20.41
CA THR A 487 15.75 -11.42 20.12
C THR A 487 17.05 -12.09 20.57
N ALA A 488 18.21 -11.52 20.23
CA ALA A 488 19.51 -12.08 20.59
C ALA A 488 19.72 -12.22 22.12
N LYS A 489 19.09 -11.35 22.93
CA LYS A 489 19.20 -11.38 24.39
C LYS A 489 18.18 -12.31 25.01
N SER A 490 16.92 -12.21 24.60
CA SER A 490 15.77 -12.78 25.32
C SER A 490 15.30 -14.13 24.79
N PHE A 491 15.69 -14.55 23.57
CA PHE A 491 15.21 -15.80 22.99
C PHE A 491 15.62 -17.05 23.79
N LYS A 492 16.78 -17.01 24.46
CA LYS A 492 17.27 -18.13 25.28
C LYS A 492 16.34 -18.43 26.46
N ASP A 493 15.76 -17.40 27.06
CA ASP A 493 14.83 -17.54 28.18
C ASP A 493 13.46 -18.03 27.69
N LEU A 494 13.05 -17.60 26.50
CA LEU A 494 11.84 -18.06 25.82
C LEU A 494 11.92 -19.54 25.37
N LEU A 495 13.12 -20.06 25.11
CA LEU A 495 13.32 -21.40 24.54
C LEU A 495 12.75 -22.52 25.42
N LYS A 496 12.96 -22.46 26.75
CA LYS A 496 12.48 -23.49 27.67
C LYS A 496 10.94 -23.54 27.73
N PRO A 497 10.22 -22.42 27.97
CA PRO A 497 8.76 -22.38 27.89
C PRO A 497 8.22 -22.89 26.55
N ILE A 498 8.83 -22.47 25.43
CA ILE A 498 8.43 -22.94 24.09
C ILE A 498 8.56 -24.46 23.97
N CYS A 499 9.66 -25.05 24.46
CA CYS A 499 9.88 -26.49 24.35
C CYS A 499 8.89 -27.31 25.20
N SER A 500 8.60 -26.87 26.42
CA SER A 500 7.58 -27.51 27.29
C SER A 500 6.18 -27.38 26.67
N ALA A 501 5.81 -26.17 26.23
CA ALA A 501 4.55 -25.90 25.56
C ALA A 501 4.34 -26.73 24.28
N LEU A 502 5.40 -26.90 23.46
CA LEU A 502 5.34 -27.74 22.26
C LEU A 502 5.08 -29.22 22.58
N ASP A 503 5.64 -29.76 23.66
CA ASP A 503 5.47 -31.17 24.02
C ASP A 503 4.09 -31.40 24.67
N GLU A 504 3.71 -30.53 25.62
CA GLU A 504 2.54 -30.69 26.48
C GLU A 504 1.22 -30.22 25.84
N GLU A 505 1.22 -29.14 25.06
CA GLU A 505 -0.02 -28.46 24.63
C GLU A 505 -0.20 -28.53 23.10
N HIS A 506 -1.13 -29.36 22.65
CA HIS A 506 -1.37 -29.59 21.22
C HIS A 506 -1.94 -28.35 20.49
N ASP A 507 -2.85 -27.61 21.13
CA ASP A 507 -3.64 -26.54 20.48
C ASP A 507 -2.80 -25.29 20.16
N ILE A 508 -1.69 -25.07 20.86
CA ILE A 508 -0.80 -23.90 20.68
C ILE A 508 0.38 -24.17 19.75
N ARG A 509 0.59 -25.42 19.30
CA ARG A 509 1.74 -25.78 18.45
C ARG A 509 1.79 -24.95 17.17
N GLY A 510 0.65 -24.74 16.52
CA GLY A 510 0.56 -23.92 15.31
C GLY A 510 0.99 -22.47 15.54
N ILE A 511 0.64 -21.91 16.71
CA ILE A 511 0.98 -20.54 17.12
C ILE A 511 2.50 -20.43 17.32
N ILE A 512 3.09 -21.36 18.06
CA ILE A 512 4.53 -21.40 18.32
C ILE A 512 5.30 -21.57 17.00
N CYS A 513 4.88 -22.50 16.15
CA CYS A 513 5.46 -22.72 14.83
C CYS A 513 5.43 -21.44 13.98
N SER A 514 4.29 -20.75 13.92
CA SER A 514 4.17 -19.48 13.20
C SER A 514 5.12 -18.41 13.78
N SER A 515 5.22 -18.32 15.10
CA SER A 515 6.10 -17.37 15.79
C SER A 515 7.58 -17.58 15.43
N LEU A 516 8.04 -18.83 15.46
CA LEU A 516 9.41 -19.20 15.09
C LEU A 516 9.70 -18.95 13.61
N GLN A 517 8.73 -19.22 12.73
CA GLN A 517 8.85 -18.93 11.29
C GLN A 517 9.00 -17.43 11.04
N ILE A 518 8.21 -16.57 11.70
CA ILE A 518 8.30 -15.11 11.57
C ILE A 518 9.71 -14.63 11.94
N LEU A 519 10.24 -15.06 13.09
CA LEU A 519 11.59 -14.70 13.54
C LEU A 519 12.66 -15.08 12.52
N ILE A 520 12.61 -16.28 11.96
CA ILE A 520 13.62 -16.75 11.00
C ILE A 520 13.49 -16.00 9.67
N GLN A 521 12.27 -15.91 9.14
CA GLN A 521 12.03 -15.36 7.80
C GLN A 521 12.37 -13.87 7.73
N GLN A 522 11.96 -13.06 8.71
CA GLN A 522 12.21 -11.62 8.69
C GLN A 522 13.70 -11.28 8.82
N ASN A 523 14.44 -11.95 9.71
CA ASN A 523 15.86 -11.68 9.89
C ASN A 523 16.67 -12.10 8.64
N LYS A 524 16.28 -13.20 7.96
CA LYS A 524 16.91 -13.57 6.70
C LYS A 524 16.67 -12.53 5.60
N ARG A 525 15.43 -12.04 5.45
CA ARG A 525 15.09 -11.03 4.41
C ARG A 525 15.96 -9.78 4.54
N ILE A 526 16.10 -9.26 5.76
CA ILE A 526 16.94 -8.09 6.06
C ILE A 526 18.42 -8.38 5.77
N LYS A 527 18.94 -9.54 6.20
CA LYS A 527 20.34 -9.92 5.97
C LYS A 527 20.68 -10.05 4.47
N GLU A 528 19.70 -10.42 3.64
CA GLU A 528 19.86 -10.57 2.19
C GLU A 528 19.68 -9.25 1.41
N GLY A 529 19.33 -8.14 2.07
CA GLY A 529 19.15 -6.85 1.42
C GLY A 529 17.94 -6.78 0.48
N LYS A 530 16.91 -7.59 0.71
CA LYS A 530 15.64 -7.51 -0.02
C LYS A 530 14.74 -6.50 0.67
N ASP A 531 14.47 -5.37 0.00
CA ASP A 531 13.43 -4.43 0.42
C ASP A 531 12.06 -5.14 0.40
N ASP A 532 11.23 -4.90 1.42
CA ASP A 532 9.81 -5.27 1.42
C ASP A 532 9.12 -4.47 0.29
N ALA A 533 9.16 -5.00 -0.94
CA ALA A 533 8.47 -4.47 -2.11
C ALA A 533 6.96 -4.79 -2.13
N ASP A 534 6.38 -5.11 -0.97
CA ASP A 534 4.93 -5.11 -0.82
C ASP A 534 4.49 -3.68 -0.51
N SER A 535 4.21 -2.94 -1.59
CA SER A 535 3.75 -1.54 -1.66
C SER A 535 2.35 -1.29 -1.08
N ALA A 536 1.98 -1.98 -0.01
CA ALA A 536 0.90 -1.55 0.86
C ALA A 536 1.48 -0.52 1.84
N GLU A 537 0.74 0.55 2.16
CA GLU A 537 1.12 1.55 3.18
C GLU A 537 1.66 0.85 4.45
N ILE A 538 2.97 0.83 4.61
CA ILE A 538 3.61 0.27 5.81
C ILE A 538 3.21 1.20 6.95
N CYS A 539 2.51 0.68 7.96
CA CYS A 539 2.12 1.51 9.10
C CYS A 539 3.37 2.11 9.78
N PRO A 540 3.30 3.35 10.30
CA PRO A 540 4.46 4.03 10.89
C PRO A 540 5.16 3.21 11.98
N ALA A 541 4.40 2.46 12.79
CA ALA A 541 4.92 1.55 13.80
C ALA A 541 5.83 0.46 13.21
N LYS A 542 5.41 -0.18 12.11
CA LYS A 542 6.21 -1.20 11.43
C LYS A 542 7.44 -0.59 10.77
N GLN A 543 7.33 0.60 10.20
CA GLN A 543 8.48 1.32 9.64
C GLN A 543 9.53 1.65 10.71
N ARG A 544 9.11 2.11 11.89
CA ARG A 544 9.99 2.30 13.06
C ARG A 544 10.67 1.01 13.47
N ALA A 545 9.93 -0.09 13.60
CA ALA A 545 10.49 -1.38 13.99
C ALA A 545 11.52 -1.91 12.96
N ILE A 546 11.22 -1.82 11.66
CA ILE A 546 12.14 -2.23 10.59
C ILE A 546 13.42 -1.39 10.60
N SER A 547 13.33 -0.08 10.90
CA SER A 547 14.51 0.79 10.95
C SER A 547 15.55 0.37 12.00
N HIS A 548 15.14 -0.41 13.02
CA HIS A 548 16.05 -1.00 14.01
C HIS A 548 16.73 -2.30 13.55
N TYR A 549 16.27 -2.91 12.46
CA TYR A 549 16.81 -4.17 11.95
C TYR A 549 17.89 -3.90 10.90
N THR A 550 19.13 -3.68 11.35
CA THR A 550 20.29 -3.64 10.44
C THR A 550 20.74 -5.06 10.07
N PRO A 551 21.50 -5.26 8.98
CA PRO A 551 22.06 -6.58 8.63
C PRO A 551 22.88 -7.23 9.75
N GLU A 552 23.54 -6.42 10.58
CA GLU A 552 24.30 -6.87 11.76
C GLU A 552 23.37 -7.44 12.84
N ILE A 553 22.34 -6.67 13.23
CA ILE A 553 21.35 -7.09 14.24
C ILE A 553 20.61 -8.35 13.77
N ALA A 554 20.24 -8.39 12.48
CA ALA A 554 19.62 -9.57 11.89
C ALA A 554 20.55 -10.78 11.92
N GLY A 555 21.86 -10.57 11.71
CA GLY A 555 22.89 -11.60 11.86
C GLY A 555 23.01 -12.13 13.29
N GLU A 556 23.05 -11.25 14.29
CA GLU A 556 23.10 -11.63 15.71
C GLU A 556 21.87 -12.43 16.14
N ASN A 557 20.67 -11.98 15.74
CA ASN A 557 19.43 -12.68 16.00
C ASN A 557 19.43 -14.09 15.38
N LEU A 558 19.89 -14.22 14.13
CA LEU A 558 20.00 -15.52 13.47
C LEU A 558 21.01 -16.44 14.18
N ASN A 559 22.12 -15.92 14.70
CA ASN A 559 23.10 -16.74 15.42
C ASN A 559 22.49 -17.43 16.64
N VAL A 560 21.65 -16.73 17.40
CA VAL A 560 20.96 -17.29 18.59
C VAL A 560 19.92 -18.34 18.19
N LEU A 561 19.18 -18.10 17.11
CA LEU A 561 18.23 -19.07 16.54
C LEU A 561 18.96 -20.32 16.03
N THR A 562 20.10 -20.16 15.35
CA THR A 562 20.96 -21.25 14.88
C THR A 562 21.53 -22.08 16.03
N ALA A 563 21.97 -21.44 17.11
CA ALA A 563 22.45 -22.13 18.31
C ALA A 563 21.36 -23.01 18.97
N SER A 564 20.09 -22.59 18.86
CA SER A 564 18.93 -23.31 19.42
C SER A 564 18.38 -24.39 18.49
N ALA A 565 18.79 -24.39 17.21
CA ALA A 565 18.28 -25.29 16.18
C ALA A 565 18.46 -26.79 16.50
N PRO A 566 19.57 -27.30 17.09
CA PRO A 566 19.72 -28.73 17.37
C PRO A 566 18.64 -29.27 18.33
N GLN A 567 18.31 -28.51 19.37
CA GLN A 567 17.29 -28.87 20.34
C GLN A 567 15.89 -28.82 19.70
N LEU A 568 15.57 -27.72 19.01
CA LEU A 568 14.25 -27.52 18.40
C LEU A 568 14.00 -28.50 17.25
N LEU A 569 14.98 -28.76 16.38
CA LEU A 569 14.84 -29.73 15.29
C LEU A 569 14.59 -31.14 15.84
N LYS A 570 15.29 -31.55 16.91
CA LYS A 570 15.07 -32.85 17.54
C LYS A 570 13.66 -32.97 18.12
N LEU A 571 13.21 -31.94 18.84
CA LEU A 571 11.87 -31.91 19.45
C LEU A 571 10.77 -31.90 18.39
N LEU A 572 10.82 -30.96 17.45
CA LEU A 572 9.83 -30.80 16.37
C LEU A 572 9.74 -32.05 15.50
N SER A 573 10.88 -32.66 15.15
CA SER A 573 10.90 -33.92 14.39
C SER A 573 10.28 -35.07 15.20
N GLY A 574 10.54 -35.13 16.51
CA GLY A 574 9.92 -36.10 17.41
C GLY A 574 8.40 -35.95 17.49
N ILE A 575 7.92 -34.71 17.67
CA ILE A 575 6.49 -34.38 17.70
C ILE A 575 5.83 -34.70 16.35
N PHE A 576 6.47 -34.32 15.25
CA PHE A 576 5.98 -34.60 13.89
C PHE A 576 5.78 -36.10 13.65
N MET A 577 6.67 -36.95 14.17
CA MET A 577 6.55 -38.40 14.05
C MET A 577 5.49 -39.02 14.97
N LYS A 578 5.16 -38.38 16.10
CA LYS A 578 4.10 -38.83 17.02
C LYS A 578 2.71 -38.32 16.63
N SER A 579 2.63 -37.18 15.95
CA SER A 579 1.36 -36.53 15.64
C SER A 579 0.58 -37.27 14.55
N THR A 580 -0.74 -37.40 14.73
CA THR A 580 -1.65 -37.99 13.74
C THR A 580 -1.92 -37.02 12.58
N VAL A 581 -1.96 -35.71 12.84
CA VAL A 581 -2.23 -34.64 11.87
C VAL A 581 -1.25 -33.48 12.10
N ASP A 582 -0.74 -32.89 11.01
CA ASP A 582 0.00 -31.62 11.04
C ASP A 582 -0.93 -30.54 10.51
N GLU A 583 -1.61 -29.83 11.41
CA GLU A 583 -2.60 -28.81 11.04
C GLU A 583 -1.91 -27.71 10.21
N GLY A 584 -2.35 -27.57 8.96
CA GLY A 584 -1.81 -26.59 8.02
C GLY A 584 -0.37 -26.83 7.56
N GLY A 585 0.30 -27.91 7.96
CA GLY A 585 1.72 -28.14 7.64
C GLY A 585 2.69 -27.28 8.46
N SER A 586 2.23 -26.74 9.60
CA SER A 586 2.99 -25.80 10.42
C SER A 586 4.26 -26.40 11.01
N LEU A 587 4.22 -27.66 11.45
CA LEU A 587 5.41 -28.36 11.97
C LEU A 587 6.43 -28.60 10.86
N GLN A 588 5.99 -29.15 9.72
CA GLN A 588 6.85 -29.39 8.55
C GLN A 588 7.54 -28.10 8.08
N SER A 589 6.81 -26.99 7.97
CA SER A 589 7.36 -25.70 7.56
C SER A 589 8.39 -25.16 8.56
N THR A 590 8.12 -25.29 9.87
CA THR A 590 9.05 -24.85 10.92
C THR A 590 10.35 -25.65 10.92
N ILE A 591 10.27 -26.97 10.70
CA ILE A 591 11.46 -27.83 10.56
C ILE A 591 12.30 -27.36 9.36
N GLY A 592 11.67 -27.00 8.24
CA GLY A 592 12.35 -26.43 7.08
C GLY A 592 13.08 -25.13 7.36
N GLU A 593 12.42 -24.19 8.05
CA GLU A 593 13.05 -22.92 8.42
C GLU A 593 14.26 -23.13 9.34
N PHE A 594 14.19 -24.02 10.34
CA PHE A 594 15.35 -24.33 11.17
C PHE A 594 16.45 -25.08 10.42
N ALA A 595 16.08 -26.01 9.53
CA ALA A 595 17.06 -26.75 8.72
C ALA A 595 17.89 -25.81 7.85
N SER A 596 17.28 -24.76 7.30
CA SER A 596 17.98 -23.78 6.46
C SER A 596 18.98 -22.88 7.20
N ILE A 597 18.85 -22.70 8.53
CA ILE A 597 19.77 -21.88 9.33
C ILE A 597 20.74 -22.71 10.18
N ALA A 598 20.41 -23.98 10.44
CA ALA A 598 21.19 -24.87 11.27
C ALA A 598 22.57 -25.18 10.66
N HIS A 599 23.53 -25.53 11.52
CA HIS A 599 24.82 -26.04 11.05
C HIS A 599 24.64 -27.34 10.26
N LYS A 600 25.37 -27.47 9.13
CA LYS A 600 25.25 -28.59 8.19
C LYS A 600 25.41 -29.97 8.84
N ASN A 601 26.27 -30.10 9.86
CA ASN A 601 26.47 -31.35 10.60
C ASN A 601 25.19 -31.80 11.32
N VAL A 602 24.47 -30.88 11.97
CA VAL A 602 23.22 -31.17 12.71
C VAL A 602 22.15 -31.69 11.75
N VAL A 603 21.97 -31.00 10.61
CA VAL A 603 21.00 -31.40 9.58
C VAL A 603 21.39 -32.75 8.99
N ARG A 604 22.67 -32.99 8.66
CA ARG A 604 23.15 -34.27 8.15
C ARG A 604 22.92 -35.42 9.12
N THR A 605 23.16 -35.24 10.42
CA THR A 605 22.91 -36.30 11.42
C THR A 605 21.42 -36.65 11.51
N LEU A 606 20.55 -35.65 11.58
CA LEU A 606 19.10 -35.87 11.60
C LEU A 606 18.59 -36.49 10.30
N PHE A 607 19.11 -36.05 9.16
CA PHE A 607 18.80 -36.59 7.85
C PHE A 607 19.23 -38.06 7.75
N LYS A 608 20.47 -38.39 8.11
CA LYS A 608 20.99 -39.77 8.10
C LYS A 608 20.10 -40.70 8.94
N ASN A 609 19.79 -40.31 10.18
CA ASN A 609 18.92 -41.09 11.05
C ASN A 609 17.51 -41.27 10.46
N THR A 610 16.99 -40.25 9.76
CA THR A 610 15.70 -40.32 9.08
C THR A 610 15.74 -41.28 7.89
N MET A 611 16.83 -41.24 7.10
CA MET A 611 17.03 -42.12 5.94
C MET A 611 17.24 -43.59 6.34
N GLU A 612 18.00 -43.87 7.40
CA GLU A 612 18.18 -45.22 7.94
C GLU A 612 16.84 -45.82 8.38
N ARG A 613 16.04 -45.07 9.14
CA ARG A 613 14.69 -45.50 9.54
C ARG A 613 13.76 -45.65 8.34
N LEU A 614 13.86 -44.78 7.33
CA LEU A 614 13.06 -44.89 6.11
C LEU A 614 13.41 -46.17 5.35
N LEU A 615 14.70 -46.52 5.27
CA LEU A 615 15.17 -47.75 4.65
C LEU A 615 14.63 -48.98 5.39
N GLU A 616 14.76 -49.02 6.71
CA GLU A 616 14.23 -50.10 7.56
C GLU A 616 12.72 -50.31 7.34
N VAL A 617 11.93 -49.23 7.41
CA VAL A 617 10.47 -49.31 7.24
C VAL A 617 10.10 -49.71 5.80
N THR A 618 10.88 -49.27 4.80
CA THR A 618 10.65 -49.65 3.39
C THR A 618 10.95 -51.13 3.16
N GLN A 619 12.02 -51.67 3.75
CA GLN A 619 12.33 -53.10 3.70
C GLN A 619 11.25 -53.95 4.39
N GLN A 620 10.78 -53.52 5.56
CA GLN A 620 9.70 -54.20 6.29
C GLN A 620 8.38 -54.21 5.49
N ALA A 621 8.06 -53.10 4.80
CA ALA A 621 6.90 -53.03 3.93
C ALA A 621 7.01 -54.01 2.73
N GLY A 622 8.17 -54.08 2.07
CA GLY A 622 8.40 -55.01 0.95
C GLY A 622 8.31 -56.49 1.36
N VAL A 623 8.83 -56.85 2.54
CA VAL A 623 8.70 -58.23 3.08
C VAL A 623 7.24 -58.57 3.43
N ALA A 624 6.48 -57.61 3.95
CA ALA A 624 5.06 -57.78 4.26
C ALA A 624 4.16 -57.90 3.01
N GLU A 625 4.61 -57.37 1.87
CA GLU A 625 3.96 -57.52 0.56
C GLU A 625 4.26 -58.88 -0.09
N ALA A 626 5.50 -59.37 0.04
CA ALA A 626 5.92 -60.67 -0.48
C ALA A 626 5.31 -61.88 0.25
N SER A 627 4.90 -61.70 1.51
CA SER A 627 4.39 -62.76 2.40
C SER A 627 2.86 -62.94 2.39
N ASN A 628 2.18 -62.55 1.30
CA ASN A 628 0.71 -62.53 1.13
C ASN A 628 -0.02 -63.91 1.15
N MET A 629 0.37 -64.85 2.02
CA MET A 629 -0.34 -66.12 2.25
C MET A 629 -1.10 -66.20 3.60
N GLN A 630 -1.10 -65.16 4.45
CA GLN A 630 -1.95 -65.17 5.66
C GLN A 630 -2.73 -63.86 5.86
N VAL A 631 -4.04 -64.03 5.86
CA VAL A 631 -5.10 -63.07 6.21
C VAL A 631 -5.06 -62.91 7.72
N ASP A 632 -4.67 -61.74 8.24
CA ASP A 632 -5.15 -61.18 9.54
C ASP A 632 -4.49 -59.84 9.97
N ASN A 633 -3.47 -59.30 9.27
CA ASN A 633 -2.75 -58.08 9.71
C ASN A 633 -2.97 -56.81 8.85
N SER A 634 -4.22 -56.46 8.52
CA SER A 634 -4.53 -55.22 7.75
C SER A 634 -4.18 -53.92 8.50
N SER A 635 -4.27 -53.92 9.84
CA SER A 635 -3.94 -52.77 10.71
C SER A 635 -2.43 -52.50 10.82
N SER A 636 -1.60 -53.56 10.83
CA SER A 636 -0.14 -53.42 10.87
C SER A 636 0.40 -52.87 9.56
N LYS A 637 -0.13 -53.32 8.42
CA LYS A 637 0.28 -52.85 7.08
C LYS A 637 0.00 -51.36 6.89
N SER A 638 -1.21 -50.88 7.22
CA SER A 638 -1.57 -49.46 7.09
C SER A 638 -0.72 -48.55 7.99
N SER A 639 -0.31 -49.05 9.17
CA SER A 639 0.60 -48.33 10.08
C SER A 639 2.01 -48.14 9.50
N LEU A 640 2.53 -49.13 8.74
CA LEU A 640 3.85 -49.07 8.11
C LEU A 640 3.87 -48.08 6.93
N PHE A 641 2.85 -48.08 6.08
CA PHE A 641 2.73 -47.09 4.99
C PHE A 641 2.63 -45.66 5.52
N LEU A 642 1.86 -45.44 6.59
CA LEU A 642 1.75 -44.12 7.22
C LEU A 642 3.10 -43.66 7.81
N LYS A 643 3.82 -44.56 8.51
CA LYS A 643 5.17 -44.28 9.02
C LYS A 643 6.16 -43.96 7.91
N ARG A 644 6.13 -44.72 6.81
CA ARG A 644 6.96 -44.50 5.61
C ARG A 644 6.69 -43.13 5.00
N ALA A 645 5.42 -42.78 4.80
CA ALA A 645 5.01 -41.48 4.27
C ALA A 645 5.47 -40.31 5.15
N ARG A 646 5.37 -40.45 6.48
CA ARG A 646 5.85 -39.44 7.44
C ARG A 646 7.36 -39.26 7.42
N LEU A 647 8.12 -40.35 7.30
CA LEU A 647 9.57 -40.27 7.16
C LEU A 647 9.99 -39.57 5.87
N ILE A 648 9.25 -39.78 4.77
CA ILE A 648 9.45 -39.02 3.52
C ILE A 648 9.15 -37.53 3.73
N ASP A 649 8.03 -37.18 4.37
CA ASP A 649 7.72 -35.77 4.67
C ASP A 649 8.77 -35.11 5.57
N LEU A 650 9.30 -35.85 6.56
CA LEU A 650 10.37 -35.34 7.44
C LEU A 650 11.66 -35.11 6.65
N ALA A 651 12.04 -36.04 5.77
CA ALA A 651 13.21 -35.89 4.91
C ALA A 651 13.10 -34.67 3.99
N VAL A 652 11.92 -34.41 3.42
CA VAL A 652 11.62 -33.19 2.64
C VAL A 652 11.77 -31.93 3.49
N SER A 653 11.32 -31.99 4.73
CA SER A 653 11.39 -30.83 5.64
C SER A 653 12.84 -30.44 5.95
N LEU A 654 13.80 -31.36 5.85
CA LEU A 654 15.22 -31.06 6.06
C LEU A 654 15.92 -30.53 4.80
N LEU A 655 15.26 -30.59 3.64
CA LEU A 655 15.83 -30.28 2.32
C LEU A 655 16.54 -28.90 2.25
N PRO A 656 16.01 -27.81 2.83
CA PRO A 656 16.67 -26.50 2.78
C PRO A 656 18.08 -26.46 3.40
N GLY A 657 18.39 -27.39 4.31
CA GLY A 657 19.69 -27.48 4.97
C GLY A 657 20.62 -28.56 4.40
N LEU A 658 20.22 -29.26 3.34
CA LEU A 658 21.00 -30.36 2.75
C LEU A 658 22.08 -29.86 1.80
N ASP A 659 23.24 -30.51 1.86
CA ASP A 659 24.29 -30.42 0.87
C ASP A 659 24.03 -31.38 -0.31
N GLU A 660 24.74 -31.15 -1.41
CA GLU A 660 24.57 -31.90 -2.66
C GLU A 660 24.68 -33.44 -2.50
N PRO A 661 25.61 -34.01 -1.72
CA PRO A 661 25.64 -35.46 -1.45
C PRO A 661 24.37 -35.98 -0.76
N ALA A 662 23.87 -35.26 0.26
CA ALA A 662 22.66 -35.65 0.97
C ALA A 662 21.40 -35.50 0.09
N LEU A 663 21.37 -34.49 -0.78
CA LEU A 663 20.33 -34.32 -1.80
C LEU A 663 20.32 -35.50 -2.78
N ASN A 664 21.48 -35.95 -3.24
CA ASN A 664 21.60 -37.13 -4.11
C ASN A 664 21.15 -38.41 -3.40
N LEU A 665 21.48 -38.59 -2.12
CA LEU A 665 20.99 -39.71 -1.31
C LEU A 665 19.45 -39.70 -1.19
N LEU A 666 18.85 -38.52 -0.99
CA LEU A 666 17.39 -38.37 -0.97
C LEU A 666 16.79 -38.78 -2.32
N PHE A 667 17.37 -38.33 -3.43
CA PHE A 667 16.93 -38.69 -4.78
C PHE A 667 16.99 -40.21 -5.02
N ILE A 668 18.12 -40.84 -4.67
CA ILE A 668 18.29 -42.30 -4.79
C ILE A 668 17.22 -43.05 -3.99
N ALA A 669 16.89 -42.59 -2.79
CA ALA A 669 15.90 -43.23 -1.94
C ALA A 669 14.45 -43.05 -2.43
N ILE A 670 14.11 -41.91 -3.05
CA ILE A 670 12.75 -41.70 -3.58
C ILE A 670 12.53 -42.32 -4.97
N LYS A 671 13.60 -42.61 -5.72
CA LYS A 671 13.51 -43.14 -7.09
C LYS A 671 12.64 -44.42 -7.17
N PRO A 672 12.81 -45.45 -6.30
CA PRO A 672 11.91 -46.60 -6.26
C PRO A 672 10.48 -46.22 -5.83
N ALA A 673 10.32 -45.23 -4.95
CA ALA A 673 9.02 -44.79 -4.47
C ALA A 673 8.17 -44.08 -5.55
N LEU A 674 8.76 -43.68 -6.68
CA LEU A 674 8.04 -43.14 -7.84
C LEU A 674 7.24 -44.21 -8.60
N GLN A 675 7.57 -45.49 -8.43
CA GLN A 675 6.89 -46.65 -9.03
C GLN A 675 6.17 -47.51 -7.97
N ASP A 676 5.98 -46.95 -6.77
CA ASP A 676 5.37 -47.69 -5.66
C ASP A 676 3.92 -48.08 -5.96
N VAL A 677 3.51 -49.25 -5.47
CA VAL A 677 2.13 -49.74 -5.60
C VAL A 677 1.15 -48.88 -4.82
N ASP A 678 1.61 -48.24 -3.74
CA ASP A 678 0.79 -47.36 -2.92
C ASP A 678 0.77 -45.93 -3.51
N GLY A 679 -0.42 -45.49 -3.93
CA GLY A 679 -0.62 -44.17 -4.51
C GLY A 679 -0.34 -43.01 -3.55
N LEU A 680 -0.33 -43.20 -2.23
CA LEU A 680 0.01 -42.16 -1.27
C LEU A 680 1.53 -41.99 -1.18
N ILE A 681 2.29 -43.08 -1.13
CA ILE A 681 3.77 -43.06 -1.21
C ILE A 681 4.22 -42.43 -2.53
N GLN A 682 3.65 -42.87 -3.65
CA GLN A 682 3.98 -42.30 -4.96
C GLN A 682 3.69 -40.79 -5.01
N LYS A 683 2.54 -40.35 -4.50
CA LYS A 683 2.19 -38.93 -4.40
C LYS A 683 3.21 -38.13 -3.58
N LYS A 684 3.71 -38.70 -2.47
CA LYS A 684 4.73 -38.08 -1.63
C LYS A 684 6.08 -38.02 -2.34
N ALA A 685 6.50 -39.09 -3.01
CA ALA A 685 7.74 -39.13 -3.79
C ALA A 685 7.76 -38.07 -4.89
N TYR A 686 6.67 -37.91 -5.65
CA TYR A 686 6.58 -36.82 -6.65
C TYR A 686 6.54 -35.44 -6.01
N LYS A 687 5.92 -35.27 -4.83
CA LYS A 687 6.00 -34.01 -4.08
C LYS A 687 7.45 -33.68 -3.71
N VAL A 688 8.20 -34.66 -3.18
CA VAL A 688 9.63 -34.50 -2.85
C VAL A 688 10.40 -34.09 -4.11
N LEU A 689 10.22 -34.84 -5.19
CA LEU A 689 10.90 -34.58 -6.45
C LEU A 689 10.57 -33.18 -6.97
N SER A 690 9.31 -32.75 -6.95
CA SER A 690 8.93 -31.40 -7.39
C SER A 690 9.63 -30.30 -6.61
N ILE A 691 9.89 -30.52 -5.31
CA ILE A 691 10.61 -29.58 -4.44
C ILE A 691 12.12 -29.61 -4.73
N ILE A 692 12.69 -30.80 -5.00
CA ILE A 692 14.09 -30.92 -5.44
C ILE A 692 14.30 -30.19 -6.78
N LEU A 693 13.35 -30.30 -7.71
CA LEU A 693 13.43 -29.73 -9.05
C LEU A 693 13.09 -28.24 -9.12
N ARG A 694 12.40 -27.68 -8.11
CA ARG A 694 11.95 -26.29 -8.14
C ARG A 694 13.15 -25.33 -8.09
N VAL A 695 13.36 -24.61 -9.19
CA VAL A 695 14.34 -23.51 -9.28
C VAL A 695 13.55 -22.21 -9.35
N SER A 696 13.17 -21.67 -8.20
CA SER A 696 12.35 -20.45 -8.18
C SER A 696 13.16 -19.21 -8.62
N PRO A 697 12.69 -18.42 -9.61
CA PRO A 697 13.23 -17.09 -9.91
C PRO A 697 12.83 -16.02 -8.87
N HIS A 698 11.77 -16.28 -8.08
CA HIS A 698 11.26 -15.40 -7.01
C HIS A 698 11.17 -16.17 -5.69
N ALA A 699 12.32 -16.61 -5.19
CA ALA A 699 12.44 -17.43 -3.99
C ALA A 699 12.60 -16.56 -2.72
N ASN A 700 11.87 -16.93 -1.67
CA ASN A 700 12.07 -16.45 -0.30
C ASN A 700 13.39 -17.04 0.24
N ALA A 701 13.99 -16.42 1.25
CA ALA A 701 15.33 -16.76 1.77
C ALA A 701 15.58 -18.24 2.17
N SER A 702 14.55 -19.06 2.41
CA SER A 702 14.74 -20.52 2.58
C SER A 702 15.22 -21.24 1.31
N GLU A 703 15.06 -20.64 0.13
CA GLU A 703 15.23 -21.30 -1.16
C GLU A 703 16.49 -20.85 -1.93
N LEU A 704 17.26 -19.87 -1.43
CA LEU A 704 18.39 -19.30 -2.17
C LEU A 704 19.68 -20.12 -2.07
N TYR A 705 19.99 -20.66 -0.89
CA TYR A 705 21.06 -21.65 -0.72
C TYR A 705 20.67 -23.03 -1.26
N SER A 706 19.38 -23.40 -1.19
CA SER A 706 18.89 -24.63 -1.85
C SER A 706 18.98 -24.48 -3.38
N SER A 707 18.67 -23.31 -3.94
CA SER A 707 18.69 -23.04 -5.38
C SER A 707 20.06 -23.27 -6.02
N PHE A 708 21.18 -22.95 -5.35
CA PHE A 708 22.51 -23.20 -5.90
C PHE A 708 22.83 -24.70 -6.01
N ASN A 709 22.54 -25.49 -4.96
CA ASN A 709 22.72 -26.94 -4.96
C ASN A 709 21.70 -27.65 -5.88
N GLN A 710 20.45 -27.17 -5.93
CA GLN A 710 19.38 -27.70 -6.77
C GLN A 710 19.66 -27.45 -8.26
N LYS A 711 20.19 -26.27 -8.63
CA LYS A 711 20.60 -25.96 -10.00
C LYS A 711 21.78 -26.83 -10.45
N GLY A 712 22.77 -27.03 -9.58
CA GLY A 712 23.87 -27.98 -9.81
C GLY A 712 23.35 -29.40 -10.02
N PHE A 713 22.51 -29.89 -9.11
CA PHE A 713 21.87 -31.21 -9.18
C PHE A 713 21.05 -31.42 -10.47
N LEU A 714 20.17 -30.46 -10.80
CA LEU A 714 19.34 -30.50 -12.01
C LEU A 714 20.18 -30.56 -13.28
N SER A 715 21.22 -29.73 -13.37
CA SER A 715 22.11 -29.72 -14.53
C SER A 715 22.87 -31.04 -14.69
N ALA A 716 23.30 -31.66 -13.58
CA ALA A 716 24.03 -32.92 -13.58
C ALA A 716 23.14 -34.15 -13.86
N LYS A 717 21.84 -34.07 -13.53
CA LYS A 717 20.90 -35.20 -13.57
C LYS A 717 19.77 -35.07 -14.60
N LEU A 718 19.76 -34.02 -15.43
CA LEU A 718 18.67 -33.74 -16.36
C LEU A 718 18.31 -34.94 -17.24
N GLU A 719 19.28 -35.55 -17.92
CA GLU A 719 19.04 -36.69 -18.81
C GLU A 719 18.53 -37.93 -18.06
N GLU A 720 19.07 -38.19 -16.85
CA GLU A 720 18.58 -39.27 -15.99
C GLU A 720 17.13 -39.03 -15.59
N LEU A 721 16.77 -37.79 -15.25
CA LEU A 721 15.43 -37.40 -14.83
C LEU A 721 14.41 -37.46 -15.97
N LEU A 722 14.78 -37.00 -17.17
CA LEU A 722 13.92 -37.09 -18.36
C LEU A 722 13.60 -38.54 -18.70
N LYS A 723 14.63 -39.40 -18.73
CA LYS A 723 14.45 -40.83 -18.96
C LYS A 723 13.59 -41.47 -17.87
N LEU A 724 13.88 -41.15 -16.60
CA LEU A 724 13.10 -41.64 -15.47
C LEU A 724 11.63 -41.24 -15.57
N MET A 725 11.31 -39.99 -15.94
CA MET A 725 9.92 -39.53 -16.09
C MET A 725 9.15 -40.37 -17.11
N ILE A 726 9.80 -40.82 -18.19
CA ILE A 726 9.20 -41.70 -19.19
C ILE A 726 9.02 -43.13 -18.63
N GLU A 727 10.06 -43.69 -18.01
CA GLU A 727 10.07 -45.06 -17.47
C GLU A 727 9.00 -45.30 -16.39
N VAL A 728 8.71 -44.30 -15.54
CA VAL A 728 7.74 -44.43 -14.44
C VAL A 728 6.28 -44.19 -14.86
N LEU A 729 6.03 -43.65 -16.05
CA LEU A 729 4.68 -43.28 -16.52
C LEU A 729 3.66 -44.45 -16.49
N PRO A 730 3.99 -45.70 -16.88
CA PRO A 730 3.04 -46.81 -16.85
C PRO A 730 2.53 -47.16 -15.44
N SER A 731 3.33 -46.89 -14.41
CA SER A 731 3.01 -47.16 -13.00
C SER A 731 2.33 -45.97 -12.29
N LEU A 732 1.97 -44.91 -13.02
CA LEU A 732 1.49 -43.67 -12.44
C LEU A 732 0.06 -43.78 -11.88
N HIS A 733 -0.07 -43.67 -10.57
CA HIS A 733 -1.34 -43.58 -9.88
C HIS A 733 -1.94 -42.17 -9.99
N PHE A 734 -3.27 -42.09 -10.11
CA PHE A 734 -3.98 -40.81 -10.31
C PHE A 734 -3.78 -39.79 -9.17
N SER A 735 -3.49 -40.28 -7.95
CA SER A 735 -3.20 -39.44 -6.77
C SER A 735 -1.90 -38.64 -6.89
N ALA A 736 -0.93 -39.13 -7.68
CA ALA A 736 0.39 -38.54 -7.84
C ALA A 736 0.48 -37.55 -9.01
N LYS A 737 -0.42 -37.67 -9.99
CA LYS A 737 -0.46 -36.87 -11.23
C LYS A 737 -0.25 -35.37 -11.02
N ARG A 738 -0.88 -34.78 -9.99
CA ARG A 738 -0.71 -33.34 -9.71
C ARG A 738 0.75 -32.94 -9.48
N HIS A 739 1.44 -33.63 -8.58
CA HIS A 739 2.85 -33.30 -8.27
C HIS A 739 3.79 -33.73 -9.39
N ARG A 740 3.41 -34.74 -10.18
CA ARG A 740 4.13 -35.07 -11.41
C ARG A 740 4.07 -33.94 -12.44
N LEU A 741 2.92 -33.30 -12.62
CA LEU A 741 2.82 -32.10 -13.47
C LEU A 741 3.73 -30.97 -12.98
N ASP A 742 3.88 -30.82 -11.66
CA ASP A 742 4.85 -29.88 -11.08
C ASP A 742 6.29 -30.25 -11.50
N CYS A 743 6.69 -31.52 -11.37
CA CYS A 743 8.01 -31.98 -11.83
C CYS A 743 8.23 -31.73 -13.33
N LEU A 744 7.25 -32.05 -14.17
CA LEU A 744 7.34 -31.86 -15.62
C LEU A 744 7.51 -30.39 -15.98
N TYR A 745 6.76 -29.50 -15.33
CA TYR A 745 6.90 -28.07 -15.52
C TYR A 745 8.33 -27.60 -15.22
N GLU A 746 8.87 -27.93 -14.05
CA GLU A 746 10.23 -27.51 -13.65
C GLU A 746 11.32 -28.07 -14.59
N LEU A 747 11.15 -29.31 -15.08
CA LEU A 747 12.08 -29.90 -16.06
C LEU A 747 12.01 -29.18 -17.41
N ILE A 748 10.81 -28.85 -17.88
CA ILE A 748 10.60 -28.14 -19.14
C ILE A 748 11.19 -26.72 -19.05
N THR A 749 10.94 -25.99 -17.96
CA THR A 749 11.47 -24.63 -17.78
C THR A 749 12.99 -24.63 -17.63
N HIS A 750 13.56 -25.56 -16.87
CA HIS A 750 15.00 -25.67 -16.72
C HIS A 750 15.69 -26.03 -18.05
N ALA A 751 15.15 -26.99 -18.80
CA ALA A 751 15.67 -27.35 -20.11
C ALA A 751 15.64 -26.17 -21.10
N SER A 752 14.61 -25.33 -21.02
CA SER A 752 14.47 -24.11 -21.84
C SER A 752 15.60 -23.09 -21.61
N LYS A 753 16.20 -23.08 -20.41
CA LYS A 753 17.29 -22.15 -20.03
C LYS A 753 18.68 -22.63 -20.42
N VAL A 754 18.86 -23.94 -20.61
CA VAL A 754 20.17 -24.56 -20.91
C VAL A 754 20.43 -24.58 -22.42
N ASP A 755 19.40 -24.80 -23.25
CA ASP A 755 19.52 -24.82 -24.72
C ASP A 755 18.19 -24.36 -25.37
N PRO A 756 18.08 -23.10 -25.84
CA PRO A 756 16.80 -22.46 -26.12
C PRO A 756 16.03 -22.98 -27.35
N ASN A 757 16.68 -23.60 -28.35
CA ASN A 757 16.05 -23.76 -29.68
C ASN A 757 15.78 -25.19 -30.17
N LEU A 758 16.54 -26.23 -29.79
CA LEU A 758 16.28 -27.60 -30.27
C LEU A 758 15.73 -28.53 -29.17
N ARG A 759 16.44 -28.63 -28.04
CA ARG A 759 16.09 -29.56 -26.94
C ARG A 759 14.77 -29.21 -26.25
N ARG A 760 14.42 -27.92 -26.19
CA ARG A 760 13.17 -27.44 -25.58
C ARG A 760 11.94 -28.06 -26.24
N HIS A 761 11.90 -28.11 -27.57
CA HIS A 761 10.76 -28.64 -28.33
C HIS A 761 10.65 -30.16 -28.23
N GLU A 762 11.78 -30.87 -28.25
CA GLU A 762 11.83 -32.33 -28.08
C GLU A 762 11.31 -32.74 -26.70
N ILE A 763 11.79 -32.07 -25.65
CA ILE A 763 11.38 -32.35 -24.27
C ILE A 763 9.90 -32.01 -24.07
N LEU A 764 9.45 -30.84 -24.52
CA LEU A 764 8.04 -30.46 -24.40
C LEU A 764 7.15 -31.43 -25.18
N SER A 765 7.51 -31.80 -26.42
CA SER A 765 6.71 -32.74 -27.22
C SER A 765 6.58 -34.12 -26.56
N SER A 766 7.61 -34.55 -25.82
CA SER A 766 7.63 -35.82 -25.09
C SER A 766 6.62 -35.87 -23.93
N PHE A 767 6.31 -34.73 -23.31
CA PHE A 767 5.42 -34.66 -22.13
C PHE A 767 4.10 -33.92 -22.38
N LEU A 768 3.97 -33.20 -23.50
CA LEU A 768 2.80 -32.37 -23.79
C LEU A 768 1.51 -33.20 -23.84
N THR A 769 1.54 -34.39 -24.43
CA THR A 769 0.39 -35.30 -24.47
C THR A 769 -0.11 -35.63 -23.07
N GLU A 770 0.80 -35.86 -22.12
CA GLU A 770 0.46 -36.13 -20.72
C GLU A 770 -0.23 -34.91 -20.07
N ILE A 771 0.33 -33.71 -20.28
CA ILE A 771 -0.22 -32.44 -19.75
C ILE A 771 -1.61 -32.16 -20.33
N ILE A 772 -1.79 -32.37 -21.65
CA ILE A 772 -3.07 -32.16 -22.33
C ILE A 772 -4.13 -33.11 -21.77
N LEU A 773 -3.82 -34.42 -21.69
CA LEU A 773 -4.75 -35.39 -21.12
C LEU A 773 -5.11 -35.06 -19.67
N ALA A 774 -4.18 -34.48 -18.90
CA ALA A 774 -4.44 -34.08 -17.52
C ALA A 774 -5.51 -32.98 -17.36
N LEU A 775 -5.80 -32.19 -18.40
CA LEU A 775 -6.90 -31.21 -18.43
C LEU A 775 -8.29 -31.86 -18.26
N LYS A 776 -8.36 -33.18 -18.42
CA LYS A 776 -9.58 -33.98 -18.39
C LYS A 776 -9.65 -34.98 -17.23
N GLU A 777 -8.69 -34.92 -16.30
CA GLU A 777 -8.67 -35.73 -15.07
C GLU A 777 -9.96 -35.64 -14.25
N ALA A 778 -10.32 -36.68 -13.49
CA ALA A 778 -11.49 -36.62 -12.60
C ALA A 778 -11.27 -35.66 -11.42
N ASN A 779 -10.03 -35.54 -10.94
CA ASN A 779 -9.67 -34.68 -9.81
C ASN A 779 -9.58 -33.20 -10.23
N LYS A 780 -10.43 -32.34 -9.63
CA LYS A 780 -10.45 -30.89 -9.90
C LYS A 780 -9.11 -30.20 -9.66
N LYS A 781 -8.38 -30.56 -8.59
CA LYS A 781 -7.09 -29.94 -8.27
C LYS A 781 -6.03 -30.29 -9.32
N THR A 782 -6.01 -31.52 -9.82
CA THR A 782 -5.09 -31.94 -10.89
C THR A 782 -5.41 -31.25 -12.21
N ARG A 783 -6.69 -31.19 -12.60
CA ARG A 783 -7.11 -30.46 -13.81
C ARG A 783 -6.72 -29.00 -13.78
N ASN A 784 -7.01 -28.31 -12.66
CA ASN A 784 -6.66 -26.90 -12.50
C ASN A 784 -5.15 -26.70 -12.62
N ARG A 785 -4.34 -27.56 -12.00
CA ARG A 785 -2.90 -27.48 -12.13
C ARG A 785 -2.41 -27.72 -13.56
N ALA A 786 -3.01 -28.63 -14.31
CA ALA A 786 -2.70 -28.82 -15.72
C ALA A 786 -3.00 -27.56 -16.56
N TYR A 787 -4.11 -26.86 -16.28
CA TYR A 787 -4.40 -25.56 -16.92
C TYR A 787 -3.36 -24.50 -16.56
N GLU A 788 -2.94 -24.43 -15.30
CA GLU A 788 -1.91 -23.50 -14.84
C GLU A 788 -0.55 -23.79 -15.49
N VAL A 789 -0.11 -25.05 -15.50
CA VAL A 789 1.16 -25.47 -16.12
C VAL A 789 1.17 -25.11 -17.61
N LEU A 790 0.07 -25.35 -18.33
CA LEU A 790 -0.03 -25.00 -19.74
C LEU A 790 0.13 -23.48 -19.99
N VAL A 791 -0.46 -22.66 -19.12
CA VAL A 791 -0.33 -21.20 -19.17
C VAL A 791 1.08 -20.75 -18.77
N GLN A 792 1.66 -21.31 -17.72
CA GLN A 792 3.02 -21.01 -17.28
C GLN A 792 4.05 -21.34 -18.37
N ILE A 793 3.90 -22.48 -19.06
CA ILE A 793 4.68 -22.79 -20.26
C ILE A 793 4.45 -21.72 -21.34
N GLY A 794 3.20 -21.30 -21.56
CA GLY A 794 2.87 -20.21 -22.50
C GLY A 794 3.61 -18.89 -22.21
N HIS A 795 3.70 -18.46 -20.95
CA HIS A 795 4.44 -17.27 -20.55
C HIS A 795 5.95 -17.41 -20.80
N GLU A 796 6.55 -18.56 -20.46
CA GLU A 796 7.96 -18.86 -20.74
C GLU A 796 8.27 -18.92 -22.25
N TYR A 797 7.27 -19.15 -23.10
CA TYR A 797 7.37 -19.07 -24.56
C TYR A 797 7.12 -17.65 -25.10
N GLY A 798 6.71 -16.70 -24.25
CA GLY A 798 6.33 -15.34 -24.62
C GLY A 798 7.30 -14.23 -24.21
N ASP A 799 8.20 -14.49 -23.25
CA ASP A 799 9.20 -13.54 -22.72
C ASP A 799 10.44 -13.36 -23.60
N GLN A 800 10.53 -14.07 -24.72
CA GLN A 800 11.52 -13.80 -25.78
C GLN A 800 10.81 -12.96 -26.83
N ASP A 801 11.38 -11.82 -27.25
CA ASP A 801 10.82 -10.71 -28.07
C ASP A 801 10.15 -11.07 -29.43
N ASP A 802 9.84 -12.34 -29.67
CA ASP A 802 9.28 -12.88 -30.91
C ASP A 802 7.98 -13.65 -30.62
N GLY A 803 6.82 -13.05 -30.92
CA GLY A 803 5.49 -13.63 -30.71
C GLY A 803 5.24 -14.99 -31.41
N GLY A 804 6.15 -15.43 -32.29
CA GLY A 804 6.07 -16.70 -33.01
C GLY A 804 6.22 -17.96 -32.14
N GLN A 805 6.87 -17.88 -30.98
CA GLN A 805 7.09 -19.07 -30.14
C GLN A 805 5.82 -19.53 -29.40
N ARG A 806 4.94 -18.61 -28.99
CA ARG A 806 3.63 -18.95 -28.40
C ARG A 806 2.70 -19.61 -29.41
N GLU A 807 2.71 -19.15 -30.66
CA GLU A 807 1.95 -19.79 -31.75
C GLU A 807 2.44 -21.22 -32.00
N HIS A 808 3.74 -21.49 -31.85
CA HIS A 808 4.27 -22.86 -31.93
C HIS A 808 3.70 -23.77 -30.83
N LEU A 809 3.68 -23.34 -29.56
CA LEU A 809 3.03 -24.08 -28.47
C LEU A 809 1.55 -24.35 -28.79
N PHE A 810 0.83 -23.33 -29.24
CA PHE A 810 -0.58 -23.43 -29.62
C PHE A 810 -0.78 -24.48 -30.73
N ASN A 811 0.06 -24.45 -31.76
CA ASN A 811 0.02 -25.42 -32.86
C ASN A 811 0.36 -26.84 -32.39
N MET A 812 1.29 -27.03 -31.46
CA MET A 812 1.58 -28.34 -30.89
C MET A 812 0.38 -28.91 -30.12
N VAL A 813 -0.33 -28.09 -29.35
CA VAL A 813 -1.59 -28.50 -28.71
C VAL A 813 -2.66 -28.84 -29.76
N ALA A 814 -2.72 -28.07 -30.85
CA ALA A 814 -3.67 -28.30 -31.94
C ALA A 814 -3.44 -29.63 -32.67
N ARG A 815 -2.22 -30.17 -32.69
CA ARG A 815 -1.95 -31.53 -33.21
C ARG A 815 -2.74 -32.60 -32.47
N GLY A 816 -3.10 -32.38 -31.20
CA GLY A 816 -3.96 -33.26 -30.42
C GLY A 816 -5.38 -33.41 -30.96
N LEU A 817 -5.84 -32.50 -31.83
CA LEU A 817 -7.12 -32.61 -32.54
C LEU A 817 -7.14 -33.76 -33.56
N ALA A 818 -5.96 -34.19 -34.04
CA ALA A 818 -5.81 -35.35 -34.90
C ALA A 818 -5.77 -36.68 -34.11
N GLY A 819 -5.92 -36.66 -32.79
CA GLY A 819 -5.92 -37.85 -31.96
C GLY A 819 -7.07 -38.82 -32.30
N GLU A 820 -6.84 -40.11 -32.06
CA GLU A 820 -7.82 -41.17 -32.39
C GLU A 820 -8.96 -41.26 -31.36
N THR A 821 -8.71 -40.84 -30.11
CA THR A 821 -9.69 -40.95 -29.02
C THR A 821 -10.48 -39.66 -28.81
N PRO A 822 -11.80 -39.74 -28.56
CA PRO A 822 -12.60 -38.57 -28.19
C PRO A 822 -12.08 -37.82 -26.96
N HIS A 823 -11.48 -38.56 -26.03
CA HIS A 823 -10.89 -38.01 -24.82
C HIS A 823 -9.73 -37.06 -25.15
N MET A 824 -8.77 -37.50 -25.98
CA MET A 824 -7.63 -36.69 -26.41
C MET A 824 -8.08 -35.45 -27.21
N ILE A 825 -9.00 -35.62 -28.16
CA ILE A 825 -9.54 -34.51 -28.95
C ILE A 825 -10.16 -33.46 -28.02
N SER A 826 -11.03 -33.88 -27.10
CA SER A 826 -11.69 -32.96 -26.17
C SER A 826 -10.71 -32.27 -25.20
N ALA A 827 -9.63 -32.95 -24.83
CA ALA A 827 -8.57 -32.42 -23.99
C ALA A 827 -7.76 -31.32 -24.71
N ALA A 828 -7.37 -31.58 -25.96
CA ALA A 828 -6.67 -30.63 -26.82
C ALA A 828 -7.50 -29.35 -27.04
N VAL A 829 -8.80 -29.48 -27.35
CA VAL A 829 -9.72 -28.34 -27.51
C VAL A 829 -9.78 -27.49 -26.24
N LYS A 830 -9.84 -28.12 -25.05
CA LYS A 830 -9.81 -27.41 -23.77
C LYS A 830 -8.50 -26.67 -23.53
N GLY A 831 -7.36 -27.25 -23.92
CA GLY A 831 -6.05 -26.62 -23.83
C GLY A 831 -5.96 -25.38 -24.71
N LEU A 832 -6.40 -25.50 -25.97
CA LEU A 832 -6.48 -24.38 -26.92
C LEU A 832 -7.37 -23.25 -26.40
N ALA A 833 -8.54 -23.59 -25.84
CA ALA A 833 -9.45 -22.61 -25.25
C ALA A 833 -8.81 -21.86 -24.07
N ARG A 834 -8.07 -22.56 -23.18
CA ARG A 834 -7.37 -21.91 -22.07
C ARG A 834 -6.28 -20.96 -22.55
N LEU A 835 -5.47 -21.39 -23.53
CA LEU A 835 -4.40 -20.58 -24.09
C LEU A 835 -4.95 -19.32 -24.78
N ALA A 836 -5.97 -19.46 -25.62
CA ALA A 836 -6.62 -18.33 -26.31
C ALA A 836 -7.35 -17.38 -25.34
N TYR A 837 -7.80 -17.87 -24.18
CA TYR A 837 -8.42 -17.03 -23.16
C TYR A 837 -7.39 -16.15 -22.43
N GLU A 838 -6.21 -16.70 -22.16
CA GLU A 838 -5.14 -16.01 -21.43
C GLU A 838 -4.34 -15.07 -22.33
N PHE A 839 -3.97 -15.53 -23.53
CA PHE A 839 -3.08 -14.83 -24.45
C PHE A 839 -3.88 -14.27 -25.64
N SER A 840 -4.04 -12.94 -25.67
CA SER A 840 -4.83 -12.25 -26.70
C SER A 840 -4.28 -12.42 -28.12
N ASP A 841 -2.96 -12.55 -28.26
CA ASP A 841 -2.27 -12.80 -29.53
C ASP A 841 -2.66 -14.14 -30.17
N LEU A 842 -3.00 -15.15 -29.35
CA LEU A 842 -3.41 -16.48 -29.81
C LEU A 842 -4.86 -16.57 -30.29
N VAL A 843 -5.68 -15.54 -30.07
CA VAL A 843 -7.07 -15.50 -30.56
C VAL A 843 -7.11 -15.57 -32.08
N SER A 844 -6.14 -14.92 -32.75
CA SER A 844 -6.00 -14.95 -34.21
C SER A 844 -5.69 -16.38 -34.73
N SER A 845 -4.76 -17.08 -34.07
CA SER A 845 -4.43 -18.48 -34.36
C SER A 845 -5.60 -19.43 -34.08
N ALA A 846 -6.41 -19.13 -33.07
CA ALA A 846 -7.61 -19.90 -32.76
C ALA A 846 -8.70 -19.78 -33.86
N TYR A 847 -8.82 -18.64 -34.54
CA TYR A 847 -9.71 -18.53 -35.71
C TYR A 847 -9.34 -19.48 -36.84
N LYS A 848 -8.03 -19.70 -37.08
CA LYS A 848 -7.55 -20.65 -38.10
C LYS A 848 -8.03 -22.09 -37.84
N LEU A 849 -8.42 -22.41 -36.60
CA LEU A 849 -8.94 -23.72 -36.19
C LEU A 849 -10.48 -23.84 -36.25
N LEU A 850 -11.20 -22.78 -36.59
CA LEU A 850 -12.67 -22.81 -36.67
C LEU A 850 -13.22 -23.84 -37.66
N PRO A 851 -12.67 -24.01 -38.88
CA PRO A 851 -13.13 -25.06 -39.80
C PRO A 851 -13.05 -26.46 -39.19
N SER A 852 -11.95 -26.76 -38.49
CA SER A 852 -11.78 -28.02 -37.76
C SER A 852 -12.77 -28.14 -36.60
N THR A 853 -13.04 -27.04 -35.88
CA THR A 853 -14.00 -26.99 -34.78
C THR A 853 -15.43 -27.29 -35.26
N TYR A 854 -15.83 -26.76 -36.43
CA TYR A 854 -17.13 -27.06 -37.03
C TYR A 854 -17.27 -28.51 -37.44
N LEU A 855 -16.22 -29.12 -38.00
CA LEU A 855 -16.21 -30.56 -38.29
C LEU A 855 -16.34 -31.39 -37.00
N LEU A 856 -15.68 -30.97 -35.92
CA LEU A 856 -15.79 -31.65 -34.64
C LEU A 856 -17.18 -31.51 -34.00
N LEU A 857 -17.91 -30.41 -34.26
CA LEU A 857 -19.32 -30.27 -33.87
C LEU A 857 -20.24 -31.23 -34.63
N GLN A 858 -19.83 -31.78 -35.77
CA GLN A 858 -20.61 -32.80 -36.49
C GLN A 858 -20.37 -34.22 -35.94
N ARG A 859 -19.32 -34.43 -35.13
CA ARG A 859 -19.08 -35.73 -34.50
C ARG A 859 -20.14 -35.98 -33.43
N LYS A 860 -20.76 -37.17 -33.44
CA LYS A 860 -21.75 -37.61 -32.43
C LYS A 860 -21.07 -38.00 -31.10
N ASN A 861 -20.30 -37.09 -30.50
CA ASN A 861 -19.64 -37.33 -29.22
C ASN A 861 -19.76 -36.11 -28.29
N ARG A 862 -20.51 -36.28 -27.20
CA ARG A 862 -20.84 -35.21 -26.23
C ARG A 862 -19.62 -34.62 -25.53
N GLU A 863 -18.54 -35.40 -25.36
CA GLU A 863 -17.32 -34.92 -24.71
C GLU A 863 -16.60 -33.89 -25.60
N ILE A 864 -16.48 -34.19 -26.90
CA ILE A 864 -15.88 -33.30 -27.90
C ILE A 864 -16.73 -32.03 -28.05
N ILE A 865 -18.05 -32.19 -28.18
CA ILE A 865 -18.98 -31.07 -28.34
C ILE A 865 -18.88 -30.10 -27.17
N LYS A 866 -18.89 -30.61 -25.93
CA LYS A 866 -18.78 -29.76 -24.73
C LYS A 866 -17.48 -28.96 -24.71
N ALA A 867 -16.36 -29.57 -25.14
CA ALA A 867 -15.09 -28.86 -25.22
C ALA A 867 -15.10 -27.78 -26.32
N ASN A 868 -15.66 -28.09 -27.49
CA ASN A 868 -15.79 -27.14 -28.60
C ASN A 868 -16.66 -25.94 -28.25
N LEU A 869 -17.80 -26.15 -27.59
CA LEU A 869 -18.63 -25.06 -27.10
C LEU A 869 -17.86 -24.15 -26.12
N GLY A 870 -16.98 -24.73 -25.30
CA GLY A 870 -16.07 -23.98 -24.44
C GLY A 870 -15.09 -23.10 -25.23
N LEU A 871 -14.48 -23.62 -26.30
CA LEU A 871 -13.60 -22.83 -27.18
C LEU A 871 -14.36 -21.70 -27.88
N LEU A 872 -15.55 -21.99 -28.44
CA LEU A 872 -16.40 -20.99 -29.07
C LEU A 872 -16.81 -19.88 -28.09
N LYS A 873 -17.14 -20.24 -26.85
CA LYS A 873 -17.44 -19.27 -25.79
C LYS A 873 -16.24 -18.35 -25.49
N VAL A 874 -15.03 -18.91 -25.43
CA VAL A 874 -13.81 -18.12 -25.24
C VAL A 874 -13.61 -17.15 -26.40
N LEU A 875 -13.75 -17.61 -27.64
CA LEU A 875 -13.64 -16.76 -28.82
C LEU A 875 -14.66 -15.62 -28.74
N VAL A 876 -15.95 -15.92 -28.56
CA VAL A 876 -16.99 -14.86 -28.42
C VAL A 876 -16.65 -13.85 -27.31
N ALA A 877 -16.07 -14.30 -26.19
CA ALA A 877 -15.73 -13.42 -25.07
C ALA A 877 -14.44 -12.59 -25.24
N LYS A 878 -13.49 -13.05 -26.06
CA LYS A 878 -12.15 -12.44 -26.21
C LYS A 878 -11.90 -11.83 -27.58
N SER A 879 -12.72 -12.16 -28.57
CA SER A 879 -12.64 -11.65 -29.93
C SER A 879 -13.16 -10.22 -30.05
N GLN A 880 -12.52 -9.42 -30.91
CA GLN A 880 -13.12 -8.19 -31.43
C GLN A 880 -14.23 -8.53 -32.44
N ALA A 881 -15.29 -7.73 -32.49
CA ALA A 881 -16.49 -7.99 -33.30
C ALA A 881 -16.18 -8.26 -34.79
N GLU A 882 -15.23 -7.52 -35.34
CA GLU A 882 -14.78 -7.61 -36.75
C GLU A 882 -14.16 -8.97 -37.08
N GLY A 883 -13.41 -9.57 -36.15
CA GLY A 883 -12.73 -10.86 -36.36
C GLY A 883 -13.68 -12.06 -36.38
N LEU A 884 -14.79 -12.00 -35.64
CA LEU A 884 -15.76 -13.10 -35.57
C LEU A 884 -16.81 -13.02 -36.69
N GLN A 885 -16.99 -11.84 -37.30
CA GLN A 885 -18.02 -11.59 -38.31
C GLN A 885 -17.89 -12.51 -39.54
N ALA A 886 -16.66 -12.78 -39.99
CA ALA A 886 -16.39 -13.68 -41.11
C ALA A 886 -16.79 -15.14 -40.85
N HIS A 887 -16.95 -15.52 -39.57
CA HIS A 887 -17.23 -16.89 -39.14
C HIS A 887 -18.62 -17.07 -38.52
N LEU A 888 -19.38 -15.99 -38.35
CA LEU A 888 -20.65 -15.99 -37.62
C LEU A 888 -21.70 -16.93 -38.24
N ALA A 889 -21.85 -16.92 -39.56
CA ALA A 889 -22.83 -17.75 -40.26
C ALA A 889 -22.55 -19.25 -40.05
N SER A 890 -21.30 -19.67 -40.21
CA SER A 890 -20.89 -21.08 -40.01
C SER A 890 -20.94 -21.50 -38.54
N LEU A 891 -20.64 -20.58 -37.62
CA LEU A 891 -20.76 -20.81 -36.18
C LEU A 891 -22.21 -21.04 -35.77
N VAL A 892 -23.13 -20.19 -36.22
CA VAL A 892 -24.58 -20.31 -35.93
C VAL A 892 -25.14 -21.58 -36.53
N GLU A 893 -24.81 -21.89 -37.79
CA GLU A 893 -25.25 -23.14 -38.44
C GLU A 893 -24.74 -24.39 -37.68
N GLY A 894 -23.48 -24.37 -37.23
CA GLY A 894 -22.89 -25.46 -36.44
C GLY A 894 -23.56 -25.66 -35.08
N LEU A 895 -23.99 -24.58 -34.41
CA LEU A 895 -24.69 -24.63 -33.13
C LEU A 895 -26.14 -25.09 -33.28
N LEU A 896 -26.86 -24.62 -34.30
CA LEU A 896 -28.27 -24.95 -34.55
C LEU A 896 -28.49 -26.44 -34.88
N LYS A 897 -27.48 -27.13 -35.40
CA LYS A 897 -27.51 -28.59 -35.63
C LYS A 897 -27.74 -29.43 -34.36
N TRP A 898 -27.61 -28.84 -33.17
CA TRP A 898 -27.81 -29.50 -31.88
C TRP A 898 -29.10 -29.08 -31.16
N GLN A 899 -30.00 -28.35 -31.83
CA GLN A 899 -31.26 -27.87 -31.25
C GLN A 899 -32.18 -28.99 -30.71
N ASP A 900 -32.09 -30.20 -31.27
CA ASP A 900 -32.98 -31.33 -30.98
C ASP A 900 -32.41 -32.33 -29.93
N ASP A 901 -31.21 -32.09 -29.37
CA ASP A 901 -30.62 -32.97 -28.34
C ASP A 901 -31.25 -32.70 -26.96
N THR A 902 -32.35 -33.42 -26.68
CA THR A 902 -33.21 -33.26 -25.50
C THR A 902 -32.73 -34.02 -24.25
N LYS A 903 -31.72 -34.89 -24.33
CA LYS A 903 -31.18 -35.60 -23.16
C LYS A 903 -30.04 -34.79 -22.53
N ASN A 904 -30.37 -34.11 -21.43
CA ASN A 904 -29.47 -33.29 -20.61
C ASN A 904 -28.83 -32.11 -21.37
N HIS A 905 -29.50 -30.96 -21.40
CA HIS A 905 -28.96 -29.70 -21.93
C HIS A 905 -27.55 -29.41 -21.37
N PHE A 906 -26.66 -28.88 -22.23
CA PHE A 906 -25.36 -28.38 -21.80
C PHE A 906 -25.57 -27.17 -20.86
N LYS A 907 -25.48 -27.37 -19.54
CA LYS A 907 -25.51 -26.29 -18.55
C LYS A 907 -24.17 -25.55 -18.52
N ALA A 908 -24.24 -24.22 -18.44
CA ALA A 908 -23.13 -23.27 -18.54
C ALA A 908 -22.07 -23.42 -17.46
#